data_AF-A0A525WKS1-F1
#
_entry.id   AF-A0A525WKS1-F1
#
_cell.length_a   1.000
_cell.length_b   1.000
_cell.length_c   1.000
_cell.angle_alpha   90.00
_cell.angle_beta   90.00
_cell.angle_gamma   90.00
#
_symmetry.space_group_name_H-M   'P 1'
#
loop_
_entity.id
_entity.type
_entity.pdbx_description
1 polymer ?
#
loop_
_entity_poly.entity_id
_entity_poly.type
_entity_poly.pdbx_seq_one_letter_code
_entity_poly.pdbx_strand_id
1 'polypeptide(L)'
;MAKSRGDSKLAVAGALTLVLAIAGVLLVKEPLRSSRPVGTGLEMKQSTGEQLVRARLWEDPVAAVERAIREKGSPNAASPAESPLAQRLRPLRQAIVERVKSGQRLTVLLTTTSGGPYVESTESRLRDRYAIGTALGVACYAPEDESHLSFIDWERQGPVQGLPYEWYRLRKTRNCGEAGSRADSVLVVWLPDEALSRGFLATLTSLSQGLVCQETGKGECVIAADKRKLVRLNAALQQAVTFKIIGPRSSSAYRALLDEAGTLYGDPHEDIAVWPNADGSIELYSPWASAMKGLLAYGLKAESGKGAACTIYADCEHEFYQRLADAHVRLVYDVGSDEQRFESLIAELERRQVRLGWDAVILIGEWDSFYGRALPIEFRAAACAKVATFTEQDLAQIQVPVDIKRWCPTIPQAVDLQIQRPADYESLTLNVFRYSYLGGLDGEVPGDDAARAARAAKAVAGNQAGDAARDRPEGTSQLDYVRALVARIQEEGEGARAIGILGTDPYDALLIIKALRPAFPYAIFFTVDLDARHLHPSEYKSTRNMVIASPFGLQLDGSLQRDVPPFRSSYQTSAYFAALQALQHVVCRPAGQERSAPGGCAAGFHVSMTPEDRTYDAGSHPRLFEVGRNGAVDLSVVAQEGMRTIHPLRPDLAYTDQYGQLKQGVGFDNTAIAAGVVVVLLIGTIVAWSNQRLWLWVAGHPKILGALGIILLAAFSVFVAFGGATALLAGHDEGEPFSWTAGISIWPSELLRLLVVVLCLILLAKGMRDLTKNSDLIGQDFLFQDESGSKRFSPGTFWTNLKRVFHPAETMTATTVDQAWSWYREAGQPAQRAARTILLFLLYLAVMGPLKHWVLDEEMIHPCRGHLSCTVDWVLTLGSVALVGLLNLAVFDAVMLCRRWIGWVTASTGGWSDQVQEEYLRDYGLGQAQKAEFEKLKYLAVVDLIGQRTEVVNRLIRYPFFALLIMIAGRSDYFDIWNYPLLLLCFWALNVLLALLAALLLYRAASRAKAAMLTGLSRQMVQALGIGQDRDVRMKQVQFITDEVEANEQGAFVPLYQQPVIESSLYGIVALLQYLYMR
;
A
#
# COMPACT_ATOMS: atom_id res chain seq x y z
N MET A 1 -16.05 9.03 -54.02
CA MET A 1 -15.24 7.82 -54.29
C MET A 1 -14.91 7.11 -52.97
N ALA A 2 -14.88 5.78 -53.02
CA ALA A 2 -15.00 4.78 -51.94
C ALA A 2 -14.29 5.06 -50.59
N LYS A 3 -15.06 5.01 -49.50
CA LYS A 3 -14.58 4.92 -48.11
C LYS A 3 -14.25 3.45 -47.80
N SER A 4 -13.03 3.17 -47.36
CA SER A 4 -12.54 1.80 -47.15
C SER A 4 -13.29 1.12 -46.00
N ARG A 5 -13.77 -0.11 -46.24
CA ARG A 5 -14.51 -0.97 -45.29
C ARG A 5 -13.55 -1.77 -44.38
N GLY A 6 -12.30 -1.32 -44.22
CA GLY A 6 -11.18 -2.08 -43.64
C GLY A 6 -10.91 -1.85 -42.14
N ASP A 7 -11.27 -0.69 -41.60
CA ASP A 7 -10.82 -0.29 -40.25
C ASP A 7 -11.46 -1.08 -39.10
N SER A 8 -12.64 -1.67 -39.33
CA SER A 8 -13.38 -2.39 -38.28
C SER A 8 -12.74 -3.73 -37.88
N LYS A 9 -12.01 -4.40 -38.79
CA LYS A 9 -11.42 -5.73 -38.53
C LYS A 9 -10.10 -5.66 -37.76
N LEU A 10 -9.30 -4.62 -38.02
CA LEU A 10 -8.06 -4.35 -37.29
C LEU A 10 -8.32 -3.96 -35.84
N ALA A 11 -9.41 -3.21 -35.57
CA ALA A 11 -9.81 -2.81 -34.22
C ALA A 11 -10.26 -4.00 -33.36
N VAL A 12 -11.05 -4.94 -33.93
CA VAL A 12 -11.50 -6.14 -33.22
C VAL A 12 -10.35 -7.11 -32.95
N ALA A 13 -9.45 -7.28 -33.93
CA ALA A 13 -8.25 -8.09 -33.74
C ALA A 13 -7.32 -7.51 -32.65
N GLY A 14 -7.13 -6.18 -32.64
CA GLY A 14 -6.34 -5.47 -31.62
C GLY A 14 -6.92 -5.62 -30.21
N ALA A 15 -8.24 -5.51 -30.06
CA ALA A 15 -8.92 -5.72 -28.78
C ALA A 15 -8.81 -7.17 -28.29
N LEU A 16 -8.97 -8.16 -29.19
CA LEU A 16 -8.86 -9.57 -28.84
C LEU A 16 -7.42 -9.95 -28.43
N THR A 17 -6.40 -9.42 -29.11
CA THR A 17 -5.00 -9.62 -28.72
C THR A 17 -4.65 -8.95 -27.40
N LEU A 18 -5.24 -7.79 -27.09
CA LEU A 18 -5.05 -7.13 -25.81
C LEU A 18 -5.69 -7.94 -24.67
N VAL A 19 -6.90 -8.47 -24.88
CA VAL A 19 -7.58 -9.35 -23.91
C VAL A 19 -6.80 -10.65 -23.69
N LEU A 20 -6.28 -11.28 -24.75
CA LEU A 20 -5.45 -12.48 -24.65
C LEU A 20 -4.09 -12.21 -23.99
N ALA A 21 -3.46 -11.07 -24.25
CA ALA A 21 -2.21 -10.68 -23.60
C ALA A 21 -2.42 -10.38 -22.11
N ILE A 22 -3.51 -9.70 -21.75
CA ILE A 22 -3.89 -9.45 -20.36
C ILE A 22 -4.23 -10.77 -19.65
N ALA A 23 -4.99 -11.66 -20.30
CA ALA A 23 -5.28 -13.00 -19.75
C ALA A 23 -3.99 -13.83 -19.57
N GLY A 24 -3.06 -13.78 -20.53
CA GLY A 24 -1.76 -14.47 -20.43
C GLY A 24 -0.87 -13.93 -19.30
N VAL A 25 -0.88 -12.62 -19.07
CA VAL A 25 -0.13 -11.99 -17.95
C VAL A 25 -0.79 -12.28 -16.60
N LEU A 26 -2.11 -12.40 -16.55
CA LEU A 26 -2.85 -12.71 -15.31
C LEU A 26 -2.81 -14.20 -14.92
N LEU A 27 -2.48 -15.12 -15.84
CA LEU A 27 -2.62 -16.56 -15.61
C LEU A 27 -1.35 -17.32 -15.22
N VAL A 28 -0.16 -16.71 -15.12
CA VAL A 28 1.09 -17.47 -14.92
C VAL A 28 1.85 -17.06 -13.66
N LYS A 29 1.36 -17.52 -12.51
CA LYS A 29 2.21 -17.93 -11.39
C LYS A 29 1.69 -19.26 -10.88
N GLU A 30 2.02 -20.34 -11.58
CA GLU A 30 1.75 -21.67 -11.05
C GLU A 30 2.55 -21.85 -9.74
N PRO A 31 1.93 -22.34 -8.65
CA PRO A 31 2.65 -22.63 -7.43
C PRO A 31 3.69 -23.71 -7.72
N LEU A 32 4.89 -23.58 -7.14
CA LEU A 32 5.93 -24.60 -7.25
C LEU A 32 5.39 -25.91 -6.69
N ARG A 33 5.07 -26.87 -7.58
CA ARG A 33 4.67 -28.22 -7.19
C ARG A 33 5.91 -29.10 -7.14
N SER A 34 6.10 -29.79 -6.02
CA SER A 34 7.16 -30.79 -5.90
C SER A 34 6.93 -31.91 -6.91
N SER A 35 7.93 -32.21 -7.75
CA SER A 35 7.94 -33.37 -8.64
C SER A 35 8.31 -34.67 -7.93
N ARG A 36 8.60 -34.63 -6.62
CA ARG A 36 8.88 -35.84 -5.84
C ARG A 36 7.66 -36.76 -5.89
N PRO A 37 7.81 -38.05 -6.26
CA PRO A 37 6.71 -39.00 -6.14
C PRO A 37 6.24 -39.00 -4.68
N VAL A 38 4.92 -38.94 -4.48
CA VAL A 38 4.31 -39.05 -3.16
C VAL A 38 4.57 -40.48 -2.71
N GLY A 39 5.64 -40.70 -1.96
CA GLY A 39 6.03 -42.03 -1.52
C GLY A 39 4.90 -42.60 -0.67
N THR A 40 4.40 -43.78 -1.05
CA THR A 40 3.69 -44.66 -0.11
C THR A 40 4.60 -44.82 1.10
N GLY A 41 4.10 -44.44 2.28
CA GLY A 41 4.87 -44.42 3.52
C GLY A 41 5.62 -45.73 3.71
N LEU A 42 6.92 -45.74 3.37
CA LEU A 42 7.83 -46.75 3.87
C LEU A 42 7.90 -46.46 5.37
N GLU A 43 7.17 -47.24 6.16
CA GLU A 43 7.32 -47.30 7.62
C GLU A 43 8.77 -47.70 7.93
N MET A 44 9.65 -46.70 7.92
CA MET A 44 11.01 -46.86 8.39
C MET A 44 10.93 -46.82 9.90
N LYS A 45 11.06 -48.00 10.54
CA LYS A 45 11.23 -48.12 11.99
C LYS A 45 12.30 -47.12 12.46
N GLN A 46 11.96 -46.28 13.44
CA GLN A 46 12.91 -45.34 14.04
C GLN A 46 14.13 -46.10 14.57
N SER A 47 15.35 -45.61 14.30
CA SER A 47 16.56 -46.23 14.84
C SER A 47 16.58 -46.06 16.35
N THR A 48 16.69 -47.18 17.06
CA THR A 48 16.65 -47.36 18.50
C THR A 48 17.93 -46.89 19.22
N GLY A 49 18.41 -45.68 18.93
CA GLY A 49 19.35 -44.99 19.81
C GLY A 49 18.61 -44.55 21.08
N GLU A 50 19.18 -44.81 22.26
CA GLU A 50 18.72 -44.13 23.48
C GLU A 50 18.85 -42.61 23.23
N GLN A 51 17.76 -41.85 23.44
CA GLN A 51 17.76 -40.38 23.38
C GLN A 51 18.06 -39.69 22.01
N LEU A 52 17.88 -40.38 20.88
CA LEU A 52 17.96 -39.82 19.52
C LEU A 52 16.64 -39.99 18.76
N VAL A 53 16.21 -38.95 18.02
CA VAL A 53 15.05 -38.98 17.12
C VAL A 53 15.43 -38.52 15.72
N ARG A 54 14.91 -39.18 14.69
CA ARG A 54 15.09 -38.72 13.30
C ARG A 54 14.27 -37.44 13.07
N ALA A 55 14.96 -36.33 12.82
CA ALA A 55 14.33 -35.05 12.55
C ALA A 55 15.25 -34.22 11.66
N ARG A 56 14.71 -33.62 10.59
CA ARG A 56 15.47 -32.66 9.80
C ARG A 56 15.60 -31.33 10.54
N LEU A 57 16.61 -30.54 10.18
CA LEU A 57 16.89 -29.22 10.78
C LEU A 57 15.75 -28.20 10.64
N TRP A 58 14.86 -28.39 9.66
CA TRP A 58 13.71 -27.52 9.44
C TRP A 58 12.44 -27.98 10.18
N GLU A 59 12.44 -29.16 10.81
CA GLU A 59 11.29 -29.66 11.57
C GLU A 59 11.17 -29.00 12.95
N ASP A 60 10.00 -29.11 13.59
CA ASP A 60 9.79 -28.60 14.94
C ASP A 60 10.56 -29.48 15.93
N PRO A 61 11.52 -28.91 16.70
CA PRO A 61 12.36 -29.70 17.60
C PRO A 61 11.57 -30.32 18.76
N VAL A 62 10.55 -29.63 19.28
CA VAL A 62 9.74 -30.12 20.41
C VAL A 62 8.79 -31.21 19.93
N ALA A 63 8.06 -30.97 18.84
CA ALA A 63 7.12 -31.94 18.29
C ALA A 63 7.81 -33.23 17.80
N ALA A 64 9.05 -33.14 17.29
CA ALA A 64 9.82 -34.32 16.91
C ALA A 64 10.15 -35.21 18.13
N VAL A 65 10.57 -34.61 19.25
CA VAL A 65 10.87 -35.34 20.49
C VAL A 65 9.61 -35.94 21.10
N GLU A 66 8.52 -35.17 21.18
CA GLU A 66 7.24 -35.69 21.67
C GLU A 66 6.76 -36.91 20.87
N ARG A 67 6.88 -36.86 19.53
CA ARG A 67 6.53 -37.97 18.65
C ARG A 67 7.34 -39.23 18.96
N ALA A 68 8.65 -39.09 19.14
CA ALA A 68 9.52 -40.22 19.48
C ALA A 68 9.21 -40.83 20.85
N ILE A 69 8.89 -40.00 21.85
CA ILE A 69 8.53 -40.48 23.18
C ILE A 69 7.19 -41.23 23.14
N ARG A 70 6.19 -40.71 22.39
CA ARG A 70 4.90 -41.38 22.19
C ARG A 70 5.05 -42.74 21.48
N GLU A 71 5.91 -42.82 20.46
CA GLU A 71 6.16 -44.06 19.70
C GLU A 71 6.94 -45.13 20.50
N LYS A 72 7.87 -44.73 21.38
CA LYS A 72 8.56 -45.66 22.28
C LYS A 72 7.64 -46.26 23.36
N GLY A 73 6.47 -45.67 23.58
CA GLY A 73 5.54 -46.01 24.66
C GLY A 73 6.03 -45.48 26.02
N SER A 74 5.12 -44.97 26.86
CA SER A 74 5.48 -44.59 28.23
C SER A 74 6.14 -45.77 28.94
N PRO A 75 7.31 -45.60 29.58
CA PRO A 75 7.92 -46.66 30.36
C PRO A 75 6.92 -47.14 31.42
N ASN A 76 6.74 -48.46 31.55
CA ASN A 76 5.83 -49.10 32.49
C ASN A 76 5.77 -48.35 33.83
N ALA A 77 4.55 -48.05 34.31
CA ALA A 77 4.24 -47.33 35.55
C ALA A 77 4.75 -47.98 36.86
N ALA A 78 5.67 -48.95 36.76
CA ALA A 78 6.16 -49.79 37.84
C ALA A 78 7.64 -49.55 38.22
N SER A 79 8.31 -48.50 37.72
CA SER A 79 9.63 -48.08 38.26
C SER A 79 9.47 -47.06 39.38
N PRO A 80 10.02 -47.33 40.59
CA PRO A 80 9.88 -46.45 41.75
C PRO A 80 10.89 -45.30 41.68
N ALA A 81 10.42 -44.08 41.94
CA ALA A 81 11.14 -42.80 41.99
C ALA A 81 11.72 -42.27 40.66
N GLU A 82 11.37 -41.01 40.34
CA GLU A 82 11.98 -40.28 39.23
C GLU A 82 13.46 -40.01 39.56
N SER A 83 14.38 -40.41 38.68
CA SER A 83 15.81 -40.17 38.87
C SER A 83 16.08 -38.66 38.94
N PRO A 84 16.94 -38.17 39.87
CA PRO A 84 17.27 -36.75 39.98
C PRO A 84 17.71 -36.14 38.64
N LEU A 85 17.39 -34.86 38.40
CA LEU A 85 17.77 -34.14 37.17
C LEU A 85 19.27 -34.28 36.86
N ALA A 86 20.13 -34.18 37.87
CA ALA A 86 21.58 -34.36 37.74
C ALA A 86 22.00 -35.72 37.16
N GLN A 87 21.23 -36.78 37.40
CA GLN A 87 21.48 -38.11 36.85
C GLN A 87 21.00 -38.22 35.39
N ARG A 88 19.88 -37.56 35.06
CA ARG A 88 19.36 -37.50 33.67
C ARG A 88 20.25 -36.67 32.75
N LEU A 89 20.89 -35.62 33.29
CA LEU A 89 21.88 -34.80 32.58
C LEU A 89 23.24 -35.48 32.39
N ARG A 90 23.49 -36.64 33.02
CA ARG A 90 24.79 -37.30 33.02
C ARG A 90 25.36 -37.59 31.63
N PRO A 91 24.59 -38.13 30.65
CA PRO A 91 25.14 -38.40 29.31
C PRO A 91 25.65 -37.12 28.64
N LEU A 92 24.88 -36.04 28.73
CA LEU A 92 25.24 -34.75 28.15
C LEU A 92 26.42 -34.12 28.90
N ARG A 93 26.46 -34.21 30.23
CA ARG A 93 27.59 -33.76 31.05
C ARG A 93 28.89 -34.50 30.69
N GLN A 94 28.83 -35.82 30.50
CA GLN A 94 29.99 -36.61 30.08
C GLN A 94 30.49 -36.17 28.70
N ALA A 95 29.57 -35.94 27.76
CA ALA A 95 29.90 -35.44 26.43
C ALA A 95 30.56 -34.04 26.45
N ILE A 96 30.18 -33.17 27.40
CA ILE A 96 30.83 -31.88 27.67
C ILE A 96 32.24 -32.10 28.25
N VAL A 97 32.36 -32.96 29.28
CA VAL A 97 33.64 -33.24 29.96
C VAL A 97 34.67 -33.82 29.00
N GLU A 98 34.28 -34.73 28.11
CA GLU A 98 35.18 -35.33 27.12
C GLU A 98 35.72 -34.28 26.13
N ARG A 99 34.85 -33.40 25.62
CA ARG A 99 35.25 -32.31 24.71
C ARG A 99 36.21 -31.34 25.40
N VAL A 100 35.93 -30.93 26.64
CA VAL A 100 36.83 -30.06 27.42
C VAL A 100 38.17 -30.75 27.69
N LYS A 101 38.18 -32.05 28.02
CA LYS A 101 39.44 -32.82 28.18
C LYS A 101 40.26 -32.90 26.88
N SER A 102 39.60 -32.85 25.73
CA SER A 102 40.27 -32.77 24.42
C SER A 102 40.78 -31.37 24.06
N GLY A 103 40.64 -30.40 24.97
CA GLY A 103 41.12 -29.02 24.82
C GLY A 103 40.14 -28.09 24.10
N GLN A 104 38.89 -28.51 23.89
CA GLN A 104 37.89 -27.70 23.20
C GLN A 104 37.24 -26.67 24.12
N ARG A 105 37.01 -25.46 23.60
CA ARG A 105 36.16 -24.43 24.21
C ARG A 105 34.72 -24.59 23.73
N LEU A 106 33.76 -24.48 24.65
CA LEU A 106 32.35 -24.76 24.39
C LEU A 106 31.48 -23.54 24.67
N THR A 107 30.46 -23.31 23.83
CA THR A 107 29.38 -22.36 24.12
C THR A 107 28.05 -23.10 24.19
N VAL A 108 27.27 -22.88 25.24
CA VAL A 108 25.93 -23.45 25.41
C VAL A 108 24.90 -22.35 25.26
N LEU A 109 24.05 -22.46 24.25
CA LEU A 109 22.92 -21.57 24.01
C LEU A 109 21.67 -22.17 24.64
N LEU A 110 21.17 -21.53 25.69
CA LEU A 110 19.89 -21.83 26.33
C LEU A 110 18.82 -21.03 25.60
N THR A 111 18.14 -21.66 24.65
CA THR A 111 17.20 -20.99 23.75
C THR A 111 15.77 -21.28 24.17
N THR A 112 15.03 -20.24 24.56
CA THR A 112 13.61 -20.36 24.87
C THR A 112 12.77 -20.34 23.61
N THR A 113 11.68 -21.10 23.57
CA THR A 113 10.81 -21.21 22.38
C THR A 113 9.34 -21.31 22.79
N SER A 114 8.43 -21.03 21.85
CA SER A 114 6.99 -21.05 22.10
C SER A 114 6.51 -22.41 22.59
N GLY A 115 5.77 -22.37 23.69
CA GLY A 115 5.03 -23.51 24.21
C GLY A 115 3.74 -23.83 23.44
N GLY A 116 3.17 -24.98 23.73
CA GLY A 116 1.83 -25.37 23.35
C GLY A 116 1.69 -25.95 21.93
N PRO A 117 0.53 -26.57 21.64
CA PRO A 117 0.34 -27.33 20.41
C PRO A 117 -0.40 -26.54 19.32
N TYR A 118 -0.60 -25.23 19.50
CA TYR A 118 -1.27 -24.37 18.53
C TYR A 118 -0.45 -24.19 17.24
N VAL A 119 -1.13 -23.84 16.15
CA VAL A 119 -0.51 -23.68 14.82
C VAL A 119 0.55 -22.58 14.86
N GLU A 120 0.25 -21.42 15.43
CA GLU A 120 1.21 -20.31 15.58
C GLU A 120 2.41 -20.73 16.44
N SER A 121 2.19 -21.43 17.55
CA SER A 121 3.28 -21.95 18.38
C SER A 121 4.22 -22.86 17.57
N THR A 122 3.66 -23.74 16.75
CA THR A 122 4.44 -24.67 15.91
C THR A 122 5.23 -23.93 14.83
N GLU A 123 4.60 -23.00 14.09
CA GLU A 123 5.29 -22.21 13.07
C GLU A 123 6.37 -21.32 13.68
N SER A 124 6.13 -20.75 14.87
CA SER A 124 7.13 -20.01 15.63
C SER A 124 8.36 -20.86 15.97
N ARG A 125 8.20 -22.09 16.49
CA ARG A 125 9.34 -23.01 16.77
C ARG A 125 10.14 -23.36 15.51
N LEU A 126 9.46 -23.59 14.39
CA LEU A 126 10.10 -23.84 13.09
C LEU A 126 10.96 -22.65 12.65
N ARG A 127 10.43 -21.43 12.81
CA ARG A 127 11.12 -20.19 12.44
C ARG A 127 12.32 -19.91 13.34
N ASP A 128 12.18 -20.12 14.65
CA ASP A 128 13.23 -19.91 15.65
C ASP A 128 14.40 -20.89 15.41
N ARG A 129 14.12 -22.19 15.19
CA ARG A 129 15.14 -23.19 14.83
C ARG A 129 15.84 -22.86 13.53
N TYR A 130 15.11 -22.43 12.50
CA TYR A 130 15.70 -22.02 11.23
C TYR A 130 16.61 -20.79 11.38
N ALA A 131 16.19 -19.76 12.12
CA ALA A 131 16.97 -18.54 12.33
C ALA A 131 18.29 -18.83 13.06
N ILE A 132 18.23 -19.57 14.17
CA ILE A 132 19.43 -19.88 14.97
C ILE A 132 20.35 -20.85 14.22
N GLY A 133 19.80 -21.86 13.55
CA GLY A 133 20.57 -22.81 12.75
C GLY A 133 21.29 -22.16 11.56
N THR A 134 20.64 -21.22 10.88
CA THR A 134 21.27 -20.46 9.78
C THR A 134 22.30 -19.46 10.30
N ALA A 135 22.06 -18.80 11.44
CA ALA A 135 23.04 -17.94 12.11
C ALA A 135 24.32 -18.72 12.48
N LEU A 136 24.18 -19.93 13.04
CA LEU A 136 25.28 -20.85 13.28
C LEU A 136 26.05 -21.16 11.99
N GLY A 137 25.35 -21.42 10.90
CA GLY A 137 25.93 -21.65 9.57
C GLY A 137 26.81 -20.48 9.10
N VAL A 138 26.28 -19.26 9.18
CA VAL A 138 27.00 -18.03 8.80
C VAL A 138 28.17 -17.74 9.74
N ALA A 139 28.00 -18.04 11.04
CA ALA A 139 29.03 -17.93 12.07
C ALA A 139 30.09 -19.06 12.02
N CYS A 140 30.18 -19.81 10.91
CA CYS A 140 31.15 -20.88 10.64
C CYS A 140 30.91 -22.23 11.34
N TYR A 141 29.73 -22.50 11.85
CA TYR A 141 29.40 -23.78 12.47
C TYR A 141 28.61 -24.69 11.53
N ALA A 142 28.75 -26.01 11.71
CA ALA A 142 27.96 -27.03 11.03
C ALA A 142 27.39 -28.00 12.06
N PRO A 143 26.17 -28.52 11.84
CA PRO A 143 25.59 -29.54 12.71
C PRO A 143 26.48 -30.79 12.72
N GLU A 144 26.60 -31.44 13.88
CA GLU A 144 27.29 -32.73 14.00
C GLU A 144 26.45 -33.87 13.42
N ASP A 145 25.12 -33.80 13.57
CA ASP A 145 24.14 -34.72 12.96
C ASP A 145 23.09 -33.92 12.17
N GLU A 146 22.98 -34.21 10.88
CA GLU A 146 22.04 -33.54 9.97
C GLU A 146 20.66 -34.23 9.92
N SER A 147 20.56 -35.42 10.50
CA SER A 147 19.45 -36.37 10.32
C SER A 147 18.74 -36.75 11.61
N HIS A 148 19.37 -36.53 12.76
CA HIS A 148 18.81 -36.78 14.07
C HIS A 148 18.92 -35.57 14.99
N LEU A 149 17.94 -35.46 15.88
CA LEU A 149 17.86 -34.54 16.99
C LEU A 149 18.03 -35.34 18.28
N SER A 150 18.87 -34.85 19.19
CA SER A 150 19.06 -35.49 20.50
C SER A 150 18.11 -34.87 21.53
N PHE A 151 17.80 -35.60 22.59
CA PHE A 151 16.98 -35.06 23.68
C PHE A 151 17.38 -35.59 25.06
N ILE A 152 17.09 -34.82 26.10
CA ILE A 152 17.29 -35.20 27.50
C ILE A 152 15.94 -35.56 28.09
N ASP A 153 15.86 -36.63 28.87
CA ASP A 153 14.66 -36.91 29.66
C ASP A 153 14.44 -35.81 30.72
N TRP A 154 13.33 -35.08 30.63
CA TRP A 154 13.10 -33.86 31.42
C TRP A 154 12.18 -34.07 32.62
N GLU A 155 10.89 -34.30 32.40
CA GLU A 155 9.92 -34.62 33.45
C GLU A 155 8.98 -35.73 32.96
N ARG A 156 9.07 -36.93 33.55
CA ARG A 156 8.29 -38.08 33.03
C ARG A 156 6.78 -37.88 33.14
N GLN A 157 6.34 -37.10 34.14
CA GLN A 157 4.93 -36.79 34.40
C GLN A 157 4.59 -35.31 34.15
N GLY A 158 5.55 -34.52 33.66
CA GLY A 158 5.38 -33.10 33.37
C GLY A 158 4.82 -32.87 31.96
N PRO A 159 4.44 -31.62 31.63
CA PRO A 159 3.99 -31.24 30.30
C PRO A 159 5.08 -31.44 29.24
N VAL A 160 6.35 -31.37 29.63
CA VAL A 160 7.52 -31.56 28.76
C VAL A 160 8.28 -32.81 29.19
N GLN A 161 8.15 -33.88 28.42
CA GLN A 161 8.77 -35.16 28.75
C GLN A 161 10.24 -35.24 28.35
N GLY A 162 10.64 -34.51 27.30
CA GLY A 162 12.04 -34.44 26.85
C GLY A 162 12.43 -33.07 26.32
N LEU A 163 13.65 -32.64 26.63
CA LEU A 163 14.24 -31.39 26.14
C LEU A 163 15.14 -31.64 24.94
N PRO A 164 14.83 -31.08 23.76
CA PRO A 164 15.66 -31.23 22.57
C PRO A 164 17.00 -30.46 22.69
N TYR A 165 18.07 -31.04 22.15
CA TYR A 165 19.37 -30.37 22.01
C TYR A 165 20.14 -30.82 20.78
N GLU A 166 21.06 -29.97 20.32
CA GLU A 166 21.84 -30.17 19.10
C GLU A 166 23.28 -29.70 19.27
N TRP A 167 24.20 -30.46 18.68
CA TRP A 167 25.62 -30.11 18.64
C TRP A 167 26.02 -29.52 17.29
N TYR A 168 26.81 -28.46 17.35
CA TYR A 168 27.41 -27.80 16.21
C TYR A 168 28.91 -27.68 16.43
N ARG A 169 29.69 -27.93 15.38
CA ARG A 169 31.16 -27.85 15.41
C ARG A 169 31.68 -26.83 14.41
N LEU A 170 32.85 -26.26 14.69
CA LEU A 170 33.50 -25.33 13.77
C LEU A 170 33.82 -26.04 12.44
N ARG A 171 33.43 -25.42 11.32
CA ARG A 171 33.68 -25.96 9.97
C ARG A 171 35.17 -25.93 9.66
N LYS A 172 35.69 -27.06 9.17
CA LYS A 172 37.07 -27.15 8.64
C LYS A 172 37.20 -26.68 7.19
N THR A 173 36.07 -26.49 6.49
CA THR A 173 36.02 -26.16 5.06
C THR A 173 36.15 -24.66 4.76
N ARG A 174 36.21 -23.81 5.80
CA ARG A 174 36.31 -22.35 5.68
C ARG A 174 37.28 -21.83 6.74
N ASN A 175 38.08 -20.83 6.38
CA ASN A 175 38.88 -20.11 7.37
C ASN A 175 37.96 -19.16 8.16
N CYS A 176 37.89 -19.36 9.47
CA CYS A 176 36.90 -18.73 10.35
C CYS A 176 37.51 -17.76 11.37
N GLY A 177 38.73 -17.28 11.10
CA GLY A 177 39.46 -16.34 11.96
C GLY A 177 40.64 -17.01 12.67
N GLU A 178 41.24 -16.28 13.60
CA GLU A 178 42.37 -16.77 14.39
C GLU A 178 41.98 -17.93 15.30
N ALA A 179 42.89 -18.90 15.46
CA ALA A 179 42.67 -20.04 16.33
C ALA A 179 42.50 -19.58 17.78
N GLY A 180 41.44 -20.06 18.45
CA GLY A 180 41.14 -19.75 19.85
C GLY A 180 40.29 -18.49 20.08
N SER A 181 39.96 -17.73 19.03
CA SER A 181 39.07 -16.55 19.14
C SER A 181 37.58 -16.91 19.25
N ARG A 182 37.21 -18.18 19.01
CA ARG A 182 35.83 -18.70 19.01
C ARG A 182 35.75 -20.00 19.80
N ALA A 183 34.52 -20.42 20.12
CA ALA A 183 34.28 -21.76 20.63
C ALA A 183 34.52 -22.80 19.53
N ASP A 184 35.07 -23.95 19.90
CA ASP A 184 35.28 -25.08 18.99
C ASP A 184 33.97 -25.84 18.73
N SER A 185 33.07 -25.85 19.70
CA SER A 185 31.73 -26.44 19.57
C SER A 185 30.67 -25.62 20.30
N VAL A 186 29.45 -25.67 19.75
CA VAL A 186 28.28 -25.00 20.28
C VAL A 186 27.19 -26.04 20.53
N LEU A 187 26.59 -25.98 21.72
CA LEU A 187 25.43 -26.78 22.10
C LEU A 187 24.21 -25.87 22.15
N VAL A 188 23.17 -26.20 21.39
CA VAL A 188 21.88 -25.49 21.45
C VAL A 188 20.90 -26.36 22.22
N VAL A 189 20.29 -25.80 23.26
CA VAL A 189 19.24 -26.46 24.05
C VAL A 189 17.94 -25.71 23.83
N TRP A 190 16.90 -26.43 23.38
CA TRP A 190 15.58 -25.87 23.09
C TRP A 190 14.68 -26.01 24.31
N LEU A 191 14.28 -24.89 24.91
CA LEU A 191 13.46 -24.84 26.12
C LEU A 191 12.07 -24.27 25.78
N PRO A 192 11.03 -25.12 25.62
CA PRO A 192 9.66 -24.63 25.49
C PRO A 192 9.20 -23.95 26.78
N ASP A 193 8.32 -22.96 26.68
CA ASP A 193 7.85 -22.17 27.84
C ASP A 193 7.32 -23.04 28.99
N GLU A 194 6.68 -24.19 28.72
CA GLU A 194 6.20 -25.11 29.76
C GLU A 194 7.33 -25.74 30.59
N ALA A 195 8.52 -25.90 30.01
CA ALA A 195 9.68 -26.42 30.72
C ALA A 195 10.19 -25.44 31.80
N LEU A 196 9.81 -24.16 31.69
CA LEU A 196 10.19 -23.08 32.61
C LEU A 196 9.13 -22.81 33.69
N SER A 197 8.11 -23.67 33.81
CA SER A 197 6.99 -23.53 34.74
C SER A 197 7.38 -23.48 36.23
N ARG A 198 8.58 -23.98 36.59
CA ARG A 198 9.13 -23.92 37.96
C ARG A 198 9.82 -22.58 38.28
N GLY A 199 9.88 -21.66 37.32
CA GLY A 199 10.68 -20.44 37.35
C GLY A 199 11.70 -20.44 36.22
N PHE A 200 11.80 -19.33 35.49
CA PHE A 200 12.74 -19.11 34.41
C PHE A 200 14.19 -19.20 34.90
N LEU A 201 14.58 -18.37 35.86
CA LEU A 201 15.94 -18.30 36.40
C LEU A 201 16.28 -19.58 37.16
N ALA A 202 15.39 -20.04 38.04
CA ALA A 202 15.59 -21.26 38.82
C ALA A 202 15.83 -22.49 37.92
N THR A 203 15.06 -22.63 36.83
CA THR A 203 15.21 -23.74 35.88
C THR A 203 16.53 -23.65 35.13
N LEU A 204 16.86 -22.48 34.58
CA LEU A 204 18.10 -22.30 33.80
C LEU A 204 19.36 -22.40 34.66
N THR A 205 19.34 -21.87 35.88
CA THR A 205 20.46 -22.00 36.82
C THR A 205 20.65 -23.46 37.23
N SER A 206 19.56 -24.18 37.57
CA SER A 206 19.62 -25.61 37.90
C SER A 206 20.14 -26.47 36.74
N LEU A 207 19.64 -26.23 35.52
CA LEU A 207 20.08 -26.91 34.30
C LEU A 207 21.57 -26.65 34.03
N SER A 208 21.97 -25.39 34.00
CA SER A 208 23.34 -25.00 33.68
C SER A 208 24.35 -25.50 34.73
N GLN A 209 24.03 -25.41 36.03
CA GLN A 209 24.85 -25.99 37.10
C GLN A 209 24.93 -27.51 37.00
N GLY A 210 23.82 -28.20 36.70
CA GLY A 210 23.78 -29.66 36.54
C GLY A 210 24.67 -30.18 35.41
N LEU A 211 24.88 -29.36 34.36
CA LEU A 211 25.74 -29.69 33.21
C LEU A 211 27.24 -29.54 33.50
N VAL A 212 27.65 -28.72 34.47
CA VAL A 212 29.07 -28.50 34.80
C VAL A 212 29.43 -28.80 36.26
N CYS A 213 28.55 -29.46 36.99
CA CYS A 213 28.80 -29.84 38.38
C CYS A 213 29.95 -30.85 38.50
N GLN A 214 30.59 -30.86 39.67
CA GLN A 214 31.54 -31.89 40.03
C GLN A 214 30.78 -33.20 40.32
N GLU A 215 31.09 -34.25 39.57
CA GLU A 215 30.39 -35.55 39.66
C GLU A 215 30.96 -36.42 40.80
N THR A 216 30.08 -37.05 41.58
CA THR A 216 30.40 -38.13 42.51
C THR A 216 30.53 -39.47 41.76
N GLY A 217 31.15 -40.49 42.36
CA GLY A 217 31.25 -41.83 41.74
C GLY A 217 29.91 -42.49 41.36
N LYS A 218 28.77 -41.98 41.85
CA LYS A 218 27.40 -42.45 41.54
C LYS A 218 26.69 -41.63 40.45
N GLY A 219 27.33 -40.59 39.90
CA GLY A 219 26.72 -39.75 38.86
C GLY A 219 25.92 -38.55 39.36
N GLU A 220 25.90 -38.30 40.67
CA GLU A 220 25.24 -37.15 41.29
C GLU A 220 26.21 -35.98 41.43
N CYS A 221 25.68 -34.75 41.41
CA CYS A 221 26.48 -33.55 41.67
C CYS A 221 26.91 -33.48 43.14
N VAL A 222 28.18 -33.18 43.38
CA VAL A 222 28.72 -32.94 44.72
C VAL A 222 28.07 -31.68 45.28
N ILE A 223 27.41 -31.81 46.42
CA ILE A 223 26.89 -30.68 47.18
C ILE A 223 27.98 -30.26 48.18
N ALA A 224 28.26 -28.96 48.28
CA ALA A 224 29.21 -28.44 49.26
C ALA A 224 28.74 -28.78 50.69
N ALA A 225 29.68 -29.23 51.53
CA ALA A 225 29.40 -29.60 52.93
C ALA A 225 29.18 -28.38 53.86
N ASP A 226 29.17 -27.18 53.29
CA ASP A 226 28.85 -25.94 53.99
C ASP A 226 27.33 -25.88 54.31
N LYS A 227 26.94 -25.01 55.26
CA LYS A 227 25.53 -24.75 55.63
C LYS A 227 24.65 -24.44 54.41
N ARG A 228 25.26 -23.95 53.32
CA ARG A 228 24.68 -23.44 52.08
C ARG A 228 24.17 -24.50 51.09
N LYS A 229 24.59 -25.77 51.21
CA LYS A 229 24.20 -26.89 50.30
C LYS A 229 24.24 -26.55 48.79
N LEU A 230 25.17 -25.71 48.35
CA LEU A 230 25.32 -25.32 46.94
C LEU A 230 25.94 -26.45 46.10
N VAL A 231 25.58 -26.52 44.81
CA VAL A 231 26.21 -27.44 43.86
C VAL A 231 27.65 -27.02 43.62
N ARG A 232 28.60 -27.92 43.90
CA ARG A 232 30.02 -27.67 43.64
C ARG A 232 30.29 -27.78 42.14
N LEU A 233 30.76 -26.68 41.54
CA LEU A 233 31.06 -26.61 40.11
C LEU A 233 32.48 -27.11 39.81
N ASN A 234 32.69 -27.67 38.62
CA ASN A 234 34.00 -28.11 38.17
C ASN A 234 34.78 -26.94 37.57
N ALA A 235 35.84 -26.49 38.24
CA ALA A 235 36.64 -25.32 37.84
C ALA A 235 37.19 -25.41 36.39
N ALA A 236 37.56 -26.60 35.92
CA ALA A 236 38.03 -26.77 34.54
C ALA A 236 36.89 -26.57 33.52
N LEU A 237 35.68 -27.03 33.84
CA LEU A 237 34.51 -26.80 32.99
C LEU A 237 34.07 -25.32 33.02
N GLN A 238 34.13 -24.66 34.18
CA GLN A 238 33.78 -23.24 34.31
C GLN A 238 34.66 -22.32 33.45
N GLN A 239 35.93 -22.69 33.23
CA GLN A 239 36.85 -21.92 32.37
C GLN A 239 36.66 -22.20 30.88
N ALA A 240 36.20 -23.41 30.51
CA ALA A 240 36.11 -23.86 29.13
C ALA A 240 34.71 -23.75 28.51
N VAL A 241 33.64 -23.70 29.33
CA VAL A 241 32.24 -23.66 28.89
C VAL A 241 31.63 -22.30 29.22
N THR A 242 30.99 -21.68 28.24
CA THR A 242 30.26 -20.42 28.41
C THR A 242 28.78 -20.61 28.12
N PHE A 243 27.92 -20.26 29.07
CA PHE A 243 26.46 -20.29 28.93
C PHE A 243 25.92 -18.92 28.53
N LYS A 244 24.96 -18.91 27.61
CA LYS A 244 24.24 -17.70 27.14
C LYS A 244 22.77 -18.01 26.98
N ILE A 245 21.92 -17.02 27.20
CA ILE A 245 20.46 -17.14 27.08
C ILE A 245 19.99 -16.42 25.81
N ILE A 246 19.23 -17.10 24.96
CA ILE A 246 18.47 -16.49 23.87
C ILE A 246 16.99 -16.60 24.25
N GLY A 247 16.41 -15.51 24.72
CA GLY A 247 15.09 -15.46 25.35
C GLY A 247 14.90 -14.23 26.21
N PRO A 248 13.74 -14.08 26.87
CA PRO A 248 12.56 -14.96 26.81
C PRO A 248 11.74 -14.81 25.51
N ARG A 249 10.90 -15.80 25.18
CA ARG A 249 10.16 -15.84 23.89
C ARG A 249 9.02 -14.81 23.78
N SER A 250 8.52 -14.30 24.90
CA SER A 250 7.43 -13.32 24.94
C SER A 250 7.64 -12.26 26.02
N SER A 251 7.02 -11.09 25.86
CA SER A 251 7.01 -10.04 26.89
C SER A 251 6.38 -10.52 28.21
N SER A 252 5.41 -11.44 28.15
CA SER A 252 4.85 -12.10 29.33
C SER A 252 5.89 -12.95 30.07
N ALA A 253 6.69 -13.73 29.33
CA ALA A 253 7.77 -14.53 29.91
C ALA A 253 8.91 -13.66 30.47
N TYR A 254 9.19 -12.51 29.85
CA TYR A 254 10.14 -11.54 30.39
C TYR A 254 9.64 -10.93 31.70
N ARG A 255 8.36 -10.57 31.77
CA ARG A 255 7.77 -10.12 33.03
C ARG A 255 7.87 -11.19 34.13
N ALA A 256 7.63 -12.46 33.81
CA ALA A 256 7.77 -13.55 34.77
C ALA A 256 9.21 -13.73 35.26
N LEU A 257 10.20 -13.59 34.37
CA LEU A 257 11.63 -13.57 34.72
C LEU A 257 11.95 -12.46 35.72
N LEU A 258 11.42 -11.25 35.51
CA LEU A 258 11.65 -10.11 36.42
C LEU A 258 10.98 -10.30 37.78
N ASP A 259 9.76 -10.87 37.82
CA ASP A 259 9.08 -11.16 39.09
C ASP A 259 9.88 -12.22 39.90
N GLU A 260 10.38 -13.24 39.21
CA GLU A 260 11.26 -14.24 39.79
C GLU A 260 12.59 -13.64 40.27
N ALA A 261 13.20 -12.75 39.49
CA ALA A 261 14.45 -12.08 39.88
C ALA A 261 14.27 -11.32 41.21
N GLY A 262 13.20 -10.54 41.36
CA GLY A 262 12.94 -9.81 42.61
C GLY A 262 12.60 -10.71 43.82
N THR A 263 12.01 -11.89 43.58
CA THR A 263 11.67 -12.83 44.67
C THR A 263 12.84 -13.72 45.09
N LEU A 264 13.70 -14.11 44.16
CA LEU A 264 14.84 -14.98 44.42
C LEU A 264 16.11 -14.19 44.79
N TYR A 265 16.27 -12.97 44.28
CA TYR A 265 17.50 -12.18 44.39
C TYR A 265 17.33 -10.83 45.10
N GLY A 266 16.12 -10.49 45.56
CA GLY A 266 15.82 -9.18 46.15
C GLY A 266 16.34 -8.93 47.56
N ASP A 267 16.71 -9.97 48.32
CA ASP A 267 17.55 -9.80 49.50
C ASP A 267 18.99 -10.17 49.12
N PRO A 268 20.02 -9.37 49.47
CA PRO A 268 21.42 -9.72 49.25
C PRO A 268 21.78 -10.91 50.14
N HIS A 269 21.41 -12.09 49.68
CA HIS A 269 21.77 -13.36 50.27
C HIS A 269 23.06 -13.82 49.60
N GLU A 270 24.10 -14.09 50.40
CA GLU A 270 25.31 -14.82 49.94
C GLU A 270 24.99 -16.24 49.43
N ASP A 271 23.70 -16.64 49.46
CA ASP A 271 23.19 -18.00 49.30
C ASP A 271 22.47 -18.24 47.95
N ILE A 272 22.46 -17.28 47.01
CA ILE A 272 21.78 -17.44 45.72
C ILE A 272 22.74 -17.98 44.64
N ALA A 273 22.22 -18.90 43.84
CA ALA A 273 22.95 -19.77 42.93
C ALA A 273 23.75 -19.01 41.85
N VAL A 274 25.08 -19.04 41.98
CA VAL A 274 26.04 -18.46 41.03
C VAL A 274 25.88 -19.10 39.64
N TRP A 275 25.79 -18.28 38.59
CA TRP A 275 25.84 -18.78 37.21
C TRP A 275 27.16 -19.51 36.97
N PRO A 276 27.17 -20.63 36.22
CA PRO A 276 28.36 -21.45 36.07
C PRO A 276 29.51 -20.81 35.28
N ASN A 277 29.29 -19.65 34.66
CA ASN A 277 30.30 -18.91 33.92
C ASN A 277 31.43 -18.41 34.84
N ALA A 278 32.63 -18.25 34.29
CA ALA A 278 33.83 -17.89 35.05
C ALA A 278 33.73 -16.53 35.79
N ASP A 279 32.93 -15.61 35.26
CA ASP A 279 32.65 -14.29 35.84
C ASP A 279 31.43 -14.27 36.77
N GLY A 280 30.73 -15.41 36.92
CA GLY A 280 29.52 -15.53 37.72
C GLY A 280 28.29 -14.85 37.12
N SER A 281 28.37 -14.33 35.90
CA SER A 281 27.28 -13.64 35.20
C SER A 281 26.81 -14.42 33.97
N ILE A 282 25.59 -14.18 33.49
CA ILE A 282 25.10 -14.76 32.24
C ILE A 282 24.65 -13.68 31.27
N GLU A 283 24.99 -13.86 29.99
CA GLU A 283 24.54 -12.96 28.93
C GLU A 283 23.12 -13.29 28.48
N LEU A 284 22.26 -12.28 28.43
CA LEU A 284 20.89 -12.36 27.93
C LEU A 284 20.76 -11.65 26.58
N TYR A 285 20.22 -12.37 25.60
CA TYR A 285 19.87 -11.86 24.28
C TYR A 285 18.35 -12.00 24.10
N SER A 286 17.62 -10.89 24.05
CA SER A 286 16.14 -10.85 24.00
C SER A 286 15.64 -10.42 22.61
N PRO A 287 15.52 -11.34 21.63
CA PRO A 287 15.10 -10.99 20.28
C PRO A 287 13.59 -10.82 20.08
N TRP A 288 12.75 -11.21 21.05
CA TRP A 288 11.30 -11.30 20.86
C TRP A 288 10.49 -10.33 21.72
N ALA A 289 11.01 -9.89 22.86
CA ALA A 289 10.23 -9.13 23.84
C ALA A 289 10.52 -7.62 23.76
N SER A 290 9.66 -6.91 23.02
CA SER A 290 9.82 -5.50 22.65
C SER A 290 9.06 -4.48 23.51
N ALA A 291 8.19 -4.96 24.41
CA ALA A 291 7.39 -4.09 25.28
C ALA A 291 8.28 -3.10 26.05
N MET A 292 7.75 -1.91 26.32
CA MET A 292 8.49 -0.86 27.06
C MET A 292 9.03 -1.40 28.40
N LYS A 293 10.29 -1.09 28.71
CA LYS A 293 11.00 -1.66 29.87
C LYS A 293 10.35 -1.31 31.20
N GLY A 294 9.93 -0.05 31.35
CA GLY A 294 9.17 0.37 32.53
C GLY A 294 7.84 -0.37 32.68
N LEU A 295 7.11 -0.65 31.58
CA LEU A 295 5.86 -1.42 31.62
C LEU A 295 6.10 -2.89 32.02
N LEU A 296 7.20 -3.50 31.57
CA LEU A 296 7.57 -4.87 31.97
C LEU A 296 7.71 -5.01 33.48
N ALA A 297 8.29 -4.01 34.16
CA ALA A 297 8.44 -3.99 35.61
C ALA A 297 7.25 -3.38 36.37
N TYR A 298 6.37 -2.65 35.68
CA TYR A 298 5.27 -1.90 36.32
C TYR A 298 4.34 -2.80 37.13
N GLY A 299 4.09 -2.45 38.39
CA GLY A 299 3.18 -3.21 39.27
C GLY A 299 3.67 -4.61 39.64
N LEU A 300 4.95 -4.93 39.41
CA LEU A 300 5.58 -6.09 40.05
C LEU A 300 5.61 -5.90 41.57
N LYS A 301 5.61 -6.99 42.33
CA LYS A 301 5.65 -6.92 43.80
C LYS A 301 7.03 -6.46 44.26
N ALA A 302 7.05 -5.65 45.31
CA ALA A 302 8.30 -5.32 45.99
C ALA A 302 8.95 -6.59 46.58
N GLU A 303 10.27 -6.58 46.74
CA GLU A 303 11.05 -7.70 47.30
C GLU A 303 10.57 -8.09 48.70
N SER A 304 10.15 -7.11 49.50
CA SER A 304 9.51 -7.31 50.81
C SER A 304 8.18 -8.09 50.77
N GLY A 305 7.65 -8.36 49.58
CA GLY A 305 6.36 -9.00 49.33
C GLY A 305 5.14 -8.11 49.61
N LYS A 306 5.35 -6.85 50.04
CA LYS A 306 4.28 -5.89 50.37
C LYS A 306 4.33 -4.69 49.44
N GLY A 307 3.20 -4.42 48.78
CA GLY A 307 3.08 -3.30 47.82
C GLY A 307 3.75 -3.57 46.48
N ALA A 308 3.69 -2.58 45.59
CA ALA A 308 4.38 -2.62 44.31
C ALA A 308 5.84 -2.18 44.47
N ALA A 309 6.75 -2.76 43.70
CA ALA A 309 8.17 -2.39 43.68
C ALA A 309 8.38 -0.96 43.18
N CYS A 310 7.56 -0.58 42.20
CA CYS A 310 7.57 0.74 41.58
C CYS A 310 6.14 1.11 41.20
N THR A 311 5.84 2.41 41.17
CA THR A 311 4.51 2.92 40.79
C THR A 311 4.56 3.95 39.67
N ILE A 312 5.74 4.46 39.31
CA ILE A 312 5.96 5.45 38.24
C ILE A 312 6.83 4.78 37.18
N TYR A 313 6.55 5.03 35.90
CA TYR A 313 7.25 4.38 34.79
C TYR A 313 8.77 4.49 34.89
N ALA A 314 9.29 5.70 35.18
CA ALA A 314 10.73 5.93 35.26
C ALA A 314 11.40 5.10 36.37
N ASP A 315 10.76 5.01 37.53
CA ASP A 315 11.23 4.17 38.64
C ASP A 315 11.15 2.69 38.26
N CYS A 316 10.09 2.28 37.55
CA CYS A 316 9.93 0.92 37.05
C CYS A 316 10.96 0.55 35.99
N GLU A 317 11.36 1.48 35.14
CA GLU A 317 12.44 1.25 34.18
C GLU A 317 13.78 1.06 34.91
N HIS A 318 14.04 1.80 35.98
CA HIS A 318 15.21 1.55 36.82
C HIS A 318 15.15 0.17 37.49
N GLU A 319 14.00 -0.18 38.07
CA GLU A 319 13.72 -1.48 38.68
C GLU A 319 13.94 -2.65 37.69
N PHE A 320 13.59 -2.47 36.41
CA PHE A 320 13.84 -3.44 35.35
C PHE A 320 15.34 -3.79 35.25
N TYR A 321 16.20 -2.78 35.17
CA TYR A 321 17.64 -3.00 35.07
C TYR A 321 18.25 -3.49 36.38
N GLN A 322 17.75 -2.99 37.52
CA GLN A 322 18.18 -3.40 38.84
C GLN A 322 17.95 -4.90 39.06
N ARG A 323 16.73 -5.41 38.82
CA ARG A 323 16.41 -6.84 38.98
C ARG A 323 17.27 -7.76 38.13
N LEU A 324 17.61 -7.35 36.91
CA LEU A 324 18.53 -8.11 36.06
C LEU A 324 19.95 -8.10 36.63
N ALA A 325 20.42 -6.95 37.14
CA ALA A 325 21.73 -6.83 37.76
C ALA A 325 21.84 -7.68 39.04
N ASP A 326 20.81 -7.67 39.89
CA ASP A 326 20.75 -8.46 41.13
C ASP A 326 20.75 -9.97 40.85
N ALA A 327 20.14 -10.39 39.74
CA ALA A 327 20.20 -11.78 39.25
C ALA A 327 21.51 -12.12 38.50
N HIS A 328 22.49 -11.22 38.44
CA HIS A 328 23.73 -11.34 37.67
C HIS A 328 23.49 -11.65 36.17
N VAL A 329 22.40 -11.12 35.61
CA VAL A 329 22.04 -11.24 34.20
C VAL A 329 22.42 -9.98 33.45
N ARG A 330 23.34 -10.11 32.48
CA ARG A 330 23.79 -8.99 31.64
C ARG A 330 23.01 -8.97 30.33
N LEU A 331 22.15 -7.97 30.16
CA LEU A 331 21.44 -7.72 28.90
C LEU A 331 22.44 -7.24 27.82
N VAL A 332 22.74 -8.10 26.86
CA VAL A 332 23.67 -7.80 25.75
C VAL A 332 22.91 -7.33 24.50
N TYR A 333 21.78 -7.97 24.21
CA TYR A 333 20.95 -7.64 23.06
C TYR A 333 19.48 -7.54 23.45
N ASP A 334 18.82 -6.55 22.88
CA ASP A 334 17.39 -6.32 22.97
C ASP A 334 16.86 -5.92 21.58
N VAL A 335 15.67 -6.38 21.23
CA VAL A 335 15.04 -6.12 19.92
C VAL A 335 14.66 -4.64 19.73
N GLY A 336 14.65 -3.84 20.80
CA GLY A 336 14.25 -2.44 20.81
C GLY A 336 12.86 -2.25 21.42
N SER A 337 12.56 -1.00 21.80
CA SER A 337 11.30 -0.65 22.44
C SER A 337 10.23 -0.20 21.45
N ASP A 338 8.99 -0.56 21.74
CA ASP A 338 7.78 -0.06 21.07
C ASP A 338 7.61 1.47 21.06
N GLU A 339 8.21 2.19 22.02
CA GLU A 339 8.14 3.66 22.10
C GLU A 339 8.52 4.33 20.77
N GLN A 340 9.72 4.01 20.26
CA GLN A 340 10.25 4.59 19.03
C GLN A 340 9.50 4.10 17.78
N ARG A 341 8.90 2.91 17.85
CA ARG A 341 8.07 2.37 16.77
C ARG A 341 6.77 3.14 16.65
N PHE A 342 6.11 3.43 17.77
CA PHE A 342 4.88 4.22 17.78
C PHE A 342 5.10 5.69 17.44
N GLU A 343 6.22 6.30 17.85
CA GLU A 343 6.60 7.64 17.37
C GLU A 343 6.75 7.67 15.85
N SER A 344 7.46 6.69 15.28
CA SER A 344 7.66 6.59 13.83
C SER A 344 6.35 6.33 13.08
N LEU A 345 5.48 5.49 13.64
CA LEU A 345 4.16 5.18 13.08
C LEU A 345 3.24 6.40 13.11
N ILE A 346 3.21 7.15 14.22
CA ILE A 346 2.43 8.39 14.33
C ILE A 346 2.91 9.42 13.31
N ALA A 347 4.22 9.60 13.16
CA ALA A 347 4.77 10.49 12.14
C ALA A 347 4.36 10.05 10.71
N GLU A 348 4.29 8.75 10.45
CA GLU A 348 3.81 8.22 9.17
C GLU A 348 2.31 8.45 8.95
N LEU A 349 1.49 8.31 9.99
CA LEU A 349 0.06 8.63 9.93
C LEU A 349 -0.16 10.12 9.60
N GLU A 350 0.63 11.03 10.20
CA GLU A 350 0.58 12.47 9.87
C GLU A 350 0.99 12.75 8.42
N ARG A 351 2.03 12.09 7.91
CA ARG A 351 2.44 12.21 6.49
C ARG A 351 1.32 11.79 5.54
N ARG A 352 0.44 10.89 5.97
CA ARG A 352 -0.75 10.42 5.25
C ARG A 352 -2.03 11.20 5.58
N GLN A 353 -1.87 12.40 6.14
CA GLN A 353 -2.96 13.33 6.45
C GLN A 353 -3.93 12.81 7.53
N VAL A 354 -3.52 11.87 8.39
CA VAL A 354 -4.28 11.51 9.59
C VAL A 354 -3.90 12.49 10.70
N ARG A 355 -4.84 13.35 11.10
CA ARG A 355 -4.64 14.40 12.09
C ARG A 355 -5.09 13.90 13.45
N LEU A 356 -4.14 13.56 14.32
CA LEU A 356 -4.42 13.15 15.69
C LEU A 356 -5.22 14.22 16.44
N GLY A 357 -6.28 13.83 17.13
CA GLY A 357 -7.20 14.73 17.83
C GLY A 357 -8.36 15.24 16.97
N TRP A 358 -8.20 15.40 15.65
CA TRP A 358 -9.33 15.71 14.75
C TRP A 358 -10.00 14.44 14.23
N ASP A 359 -9.20 13.52 13.72
CA ASP A 359 -9.69 12.33 13.04
C ASP A 359 -9.76 11.15 14.02
N ALA A 360 -10.79 10.31 13.87
CA ALA A 360 -10.95 9.12 14.71
C ALA A 360 -9.91 8.04 14.36
N VAL A 361 -9.18 7.58 15.38
CA VAL A 361 -8.22 6.47 15.29
C VAL A 361 -8.69 5.32 16.16
N ILE A 362 -8.80 4.12 15.59
CA ILE A 362 -9.29 2.93 16.28
C ILE A 362 -8.12 1.99 16.54
N LEU A 363 -8.01 1.48 17.77
CA LEU A 363 -7.03 0.47 18.16
C LEU A 363 -7.77 -0.80 18.60
N ILE A 364 -7.43 -1.94 18.02
CA ILE A 364 -8.00 -3.24 18.34
C ILE A 364 -6.87 -4.11 18.89
N GLY A 365 -6.85 -4.27 20.22
CA GLY A 365 -5.78 -4.97 20.94
C GLY A 365 -6.18 -6.37 21.40
N GLU A 366 -5.25 -7.33 21.33
CA GLU A 366 -5.41 -8.64 21.98
C GLU A 366 -5.47 -8.48 23.51
N TRP A 367 -6.49 -9.05 24.17
CA TRP A 367 -6.75 -8.81 25.60
C TRP A 367 -6.02 -9.76 26.53
N ASP A 368 -5.80 -11.01 26.12
CA ASP A 368 -5.35 -12.10 26.98
C ASP A 368 -3.82 -12.14 27.17
N SER A 369 -3.02 -11.61 26.25
CA SER A 369 -1.57 -11.43 26.47
C SER A 369 -1.19 -10.09 27.11
N PHE A 370 -0.08 -10.09 27.87
CA PHE A 370 0.48 -8.84 28.41
C PHE A 370 0.85 -7.85 27.31
N TYR A 371 1.47 -8.35 26.23
CA TYR A 371 1.89 -7.52 25.11
C TYR A 371 0.71 -6.89 24.38
N GLY A 372 -0.34 -7.68 24.08
CA GLY A 372 -1.58 -7.17 23.46
C GLY A 372 -2.25 -6.06 24.28
N ARG A 373 -2.20 -6.14 25.62
CA ARG A 373 -2.69 -5.08 26.51
C ARG A 373 -1.78 -3.86 26.59
N ALA A 374 -0.47 -4.04 26.42
CA ALA A 374 0.52 -2.97 26.47
C ALA A 374 0.46 -2.09 25.22
N LEU A 375 0.36 -2.67 24.02
CA LEU A 375 0.43 -1.95 22.74
C LEU A 375 -0.57 -0.77 22.64
N PRO A 376 -1.87 -0.90 23.00
CA PRO A 376 -2.78 0.23 22.98
C PRO A 376 -2.42 1.34 23.99
N ILE A 377 -1.82 1.00 25.13
CA ILE A 377 -1.38 1.98 26.14
C ILE A 377 -0.20 2.77 25.59
N GLU A 378 0.76 2.09 24.98
CA GLU A 378 1.96 2.69 24.39
C GLU A 378 1.60 3.60 23.21
N PHE A 379 0.74 3.16 22.28
CA PHE A 379 0.26 4.02 21.18
C PHE A 379 -0.47 5.26 21.70
N ARG A 380 -1.39 5.08 22.66
CA ARG A 380 -2.14 6.18 23.28
C ARG A 380 -1.21 7.18 23.98
N ALA A 381 -0.17 6.69 24.66
CA ALA A 381 0.83 7.53 25.30
C ALA A 381 1.62 8.36 24.27
N ALA A 382 2.04 7.72 23.17
CA ALA A 382 2.72 8.40 22.07
C ALA A 382 1.81 9.44 21.39
N ALA A 383 0.53 9.13 21.20
CA ALA A 383 -0.45 10.08 20.67
C ALA A 383 -0.67 11.25 21.63
N CYS A 384 -0.77 11.01 22.94
CA CYS A 384 -0.92 12.07 23.94
C CYS A 384 0.29 13.00 23.96
N ALA A 385 1.50 12.44 23.95
CA ALA A 385 2.74 13.20 23.89
C ALA A 385 2.84 14.05 22.61
N LYS A 386 2.38 13.51 21.48
CA LYS A 386 2.35 14.24 20.22
C LYS A 386 1.35 15.40 20.23
N VAL A 387 0.10 15.17 20.65
CA VAL A 387 -0.93 16.23 20.72
C VAL A 387 -0.54 17.33 21.71
N ALA A 388 0.19 17.00 22.78
CA ALA A 388 0.74 17.98 23.72
C ALA A 388 1.69 19.00 23.06
N THR A 389 2.28 18.69 21.90
CA THR A 389 3.14 19.62 21.14
C THR A 389 2.37 20.69 20.38
N PHE A 390 1.04 20.56 20.22
CA PHE A 390 0.23 21.49 19.44
C PHE A 390 0.11 22.87 20.07
N THR A 391 -0.24 23.87 19.25
CA THR A 391 -0.49 25.23 19.74
C THR A 391 -1.78 25.27 20.56
N GLU A 392 -1.93 26.23 21.48
CA GLU A 392 -3.17 26.36 22.26
C GLU A 392 -4.39 26.65 21.39
N GLN A 393 -4.19 27.28 20.23
CA GLN A 393 -5.26 27.52 19.25
C GLN A 393 -5.73 26.21 18.63
N ASP A 394 -4.80 25.34 18.24
CA ASP A 394 -5.14 24.03 17.67
C ASP A 394 -5.85 23.16 18.70
N LEU A 395 -5.34 23.10 19.93
CA LEU A 395 -5.97 22.37 21.04
C LEU A 395 -7.41 22.82 21.31
N ALA A 396 -7.67 24.14 21.28
CA ALA A 396 -9.01 24.68 21.41
C ALA A 396 -9.94 24.27 20.26
N GLN A 397 -9.43 24.14 19.03
CA GLN A 397 -10.23 23.67 17.88
C GLN A 397 -10.63 22.21 18.01
N ILE A 398 -9.75 21.35 18.54
CA ILE A 398 -10.03 19.92 18.77
C ILE A 398 -10.68 19.63 20.13
N GLN A 399 -11.01 20.67 20.90
CA GLN A 399 -11.65 20.54 22.21
C GLN A 399 -10.78 19.79 23.25
N VAL A 400 -9.46 19.78 23.08
CA VAL A 400 -8.53 19.15 24.02
C VAL A 400 -8.08 20.17 25.08
N PRO A 401 -8.17 19.85 26.39
CA PRO A 401 -7.74 20.75 27.45
C PRO A 401 -6.24 21.10 27.38
N VAL A 402 -5.88 22.36 27.69
CA VAL A 402 -4.46 22.82 27.72
C VAL A 402 -3.63 22.07 28.77
N ASP A 403 -4.28 21.48 29.78
CA ASP A 403 -3.64 20.63 30.79
C ASP A 403 -2.86 19.46 30.18
N ILE A 404 -3.18 19.03 28.95
CA ILE A 404 -2.43 18.00 28.21
C ILE A 404 -0.93 18.31 28.14
N LYS A 405 -0.56 19.59 28.02
CA LYS A 405 0.85 20.01 27.95
C LYS A 405 1.62 19.69 29.23
N ARG A 406 0.92 19.72 30.37
CA ARG A 406 1.48 19.38 31.68
C ARG A 406 1.38 17.88 31.97
N TRP A 407 0.32 17.22 31.49
CA TRP A 407 0.05 15.81 31.82
C TRP A 407 0.76 14.82 30.89
N CYS A 408 0.99 15.19 29.62
CA CYS A 408 1.64 14.35 28.61
C CYS A 408 2.86 15.01 27.94
N PRO A 409 3.85 15.55 28.68
CA PRO A 409 5.03 16.14 28.04
C PRO A 409 5.99 15.08 27.46
N THR A 410 5.91 13.83 27.93
CA THR A 410 6.71 12.69 27.46
C THR A 410 5.87 11.41 27.45
N ILE A 411 6.28 10.41 26.66
CA ILE A 411 5.58 9.12 26.56
C ILE A 411 5.52 8.41 27.94
N PRO A 412 6.61 8.27 28.71
CA PRO A 412 6.56 7.73 30.08
C PRO A 412 5.49 8.36 30.98
N GLN A 413 5.39 9.69 30.99
CA GLN A 413 4.41 10.38 31.83
C GLN A 413 2.97 10.19 31.34
N ALA A 414 2.78 10.09 30.02
CA ALA A 414 1.48 9.75 29.44
C ALA A 414 1.06 8.30 29.72
N VAL A 415 2.02 7.37 29.87
CA VAL A 415 1.77 6.02 30.38
C VAL A 415 1.31 6.07 31.84
N ASP A 416 2.02 6.80 32.70
CA ASP A 416 1.65 6.96 34.11
C ASP A 416 0.25 7.58 34.28
N LEU A 417 -0.09 8.58 33.46
CA LEU A 417 -1.42 9.20 33.46
C LEU A 417 -2.52 8.19 33.16
N GLN A 418 -2.34 7.35 32.13
CA GLN A 418 -3.31 6.31 31.76
C GLN A 418 -3.52 5.28 32.87
N ILE A 419 -2.45 4.87 33.54
CA ILE A 419 -2.51 3.81 34.54
C ILE A 419 -3.01 4.33 35.90
N GLN A 420 -2.48 5.46 36.36
CA GLN A 420 -2.78 6.00 37.69
C GLN A 420 -4.06 6.84 37.73
N ARG A 421 -4.34 7.59 36.65
CA ARG A 421 -5.44 8.56 36.58
C ARG A 421 -6.23 8.40 35.27
N PRO A 422 -6.89 7.24 35.05
CA PRO A 422 -7.59 6.95 33.81
C PRO A 422 -8.71 7.95 33.51
N ALA A 423 -9.42 8.46 34.53
CA ALA A 423 -10.47 9.47 34.34
C ALA A 423 -9.92 10.79 33.77
N ASP A 424 -8.74 11.23 34.25
CA ASP A 424 -8.06 12.41 33.73
C ASP A 424 -7.62 12.19 32.28
N TYR A 425 -7.12 11.00 31.95
CA TYR A 425 -6.75 10.66 30.57
C TYR A 425 -7.96 10.67 29.62
N GLU A 426 -9.07 10.01 29.99
CA GLU A 426 -10.27 9.97 29.15
C GLU A 426 -10.90 11.37 28.96
N SER A 427 -10.67 12.30 29.90
CA SER A 427 -11.11 13.70 29.79
C SER A 427 -10.38 14.50 28.70
N LEU A 428 -9.24 14.01 28.20
CA LEU A 428 -8.48 14.68 27.15
C LEU A 428 -9.10 14.54 25.75
N THR A 429 -10.07 13.64 25.56
CA THR A 429 -10.83 13.46 24.30
C THR A 429 -9.96 13.45 23.04
N LEU A 430 -8.91 12.61 22.99
CA LEU A 430 -7.94 12.54 21.88
C LEU A 430 -8.47 11.90 20.57
N ASN A 431 -9.74 11.49 20.54
CA ASN A 431 -10.34 10.71 19.42
C ASN A 431 -9.59 9.40 19.08
N VAL A 432 -8.95 8.78 20.09
CA VAL A 432 -8.31 7.47 19.98
C VAL A 432 -9.11 6.43 20.77
N PHE A 433 -9.83 5.56 20.06
CA PHE A 433 -10.73 4.56 20.63
C PHE A 433 -10.04 3.21 20.78
N ARG A 434 -10.33 2.50 21.87
CA ARG A 434 -9.75 1.18 22.15
C ARG A 434 -10.83 0.11 22.19
N TYR A 435 -10.62 -0.93 21.40
CA TYR A 435 -11.36 -2.19 21.41
C TYR A 435 -10.42 -3.34 21.73
N SER A 436 -10.99 -4.48 22.10
CA SER A 436 -10.21 -5.66 22.44
C SER A 436 -10.86 -6.94 21.94
N TYR A 437 -10.03 -7.94 21.68
CA TYR A 437 -10.45 -9.29 21.26
C TYR A 437 -9.64 -10.36 22.02
N LEU A 438 -10.09 -11.61 21.97
CA LEU A 438 -9.37 -12.77 22.53
C LEU A 438 -8.58 -13.46 21.43
N GLY A 439 -7.35 -13.89 21.72
CA GLY A 439 -6.54 -14.67 20.78
C GLY A 439 -7.19 -16.01 20.37
N GLY A 440 -6.86 -16.50 19.17
CA GLY A 440 -7.36 -17.76 18.64
C GLY A 440 -8.79 -17.66 18.10
N LEU A 441 -9.07 -16.64 17.29
CA LEU A 441 -10.41 -16.32 16.77
C LEU A 441 -10.98 -17.40 15.84
N ASP A 442 -10.10 -18.17 15.18
CA ASP A 442 -10.48 -19.28 14.32
C ASP A 442 -11.08 -20.48 15.09
N GLY A 443 -10.86 -20.52 16.42
CA GLY A 443 -11.32 -21.59 17.29
C GLY A 443 -10.65 -22.94 17.01
N GLU A 444 -9.46 -22.94 16.37
CA GLU A 444 -8.70 -24.18 16.11
C GLU A 444 -8.06 -24.70 17.41
N VAL A 445 -8.57 -25.86 17.88
CA VAL A 445 -8.05 -26.54 19.07
C VAL A 445 -7.20 -27.75 18.67
N PRO A 446 -6.00 -27.94 19.25
CA PRO A 446 -5.17 -29.09 18.95
C PRO A 446 -5.83 -30.44 19.30
N GLY A 447 -5.68 -31.43 18.40
CA GLY A 447 -6.21 -32.79 18.59
C GLY A 447 -7.61 -33.05 18.02
N ASP A 448 -8.25 -32.04 17.44
CA ASP A 448 -9.59 -32.16 16.83
C ASP A 448 -9.55 -32.50 15.31
N ASP A 449 -8.44 -33.08 14.84
CA ASP A 449 -8.18 -33.36 13.41
C ASP A 449 -9.27 -34.24 12.77
N ALA A 450 -9.83 -35.18 13.53
CA ALA A 450 -10.93 -36.03 13.07
C ALA A 450 -12.23 -35.23 12.89
N ALA A 451 -12.54 -34.30 13.79
CA ALA A 451 -13.69 -33.42 13.65
C ALA A 451 -13.46 -32.37 12.55
N ARG A 452 -12.23 -31.89 12.36
CA ARG A 452 -11.82 -31.03 11.26
C ARG A 452 -12.00 -31.73 9.91
N ALA A 453 -11.51 -32.95 9.77
CA ALA A 453 -11.71 -33.78 8.58
C ALA A 453 -13.19 -34.06 8.32
N ALA A 454 -13.97 -34.33 9.38
CA ALA A 454 -15.41 -34.51 9.28
C ALA A 454 -16.15 -33.23 8.85
N ARG A 455 -15.78 -32.05 9.39
CA ARG A 455 -16.33 -30.74 9.01
C ARG A 455 -15.96 -30.38 7.56
N ALA A 456 -14.73 -30.64 7.14
CA ALA A 456 -14.26 -30.43 5.77
C ALA A 456 -14.97 -31.35 4.77
N ALA A 457 -15.14 -32.64 5.10
CA ALA A 457 -15.90 -33.58 4.29
C ALA A 457 -17.39 -33.17 4.17
N LYS A 458 -17.99 -32.65 5.24
CA LYS A 458 -19.36 -32.10 5.23
C LYS A 458 -19.50 -30.84 4.38
N ALA A 459 -18.48 -29.99 4.36
CA ALA A 459 -18.44 -28.77 3.55
C ALA A 459 -18.34 -29.05 2.05
N VAL A 460 -17.63 -30.11 1.64
CA VAL A 460 -17.55 -30.55 0.24
C VAL A 460 -18.86 -31.21 -0.23
N ALA A 461 -19.63 -31.80 0.69
CA ALA A 461 -20.91 -32.46 0.39
C ALA A 461 -22.12 -31.50 0.32
N GLY A 462 -22.04 -30.30 0.91
CA GLY A 462 -23.15 -29.34 0.98
C GLY A 462 -22.99 -28.16 0.03
N ASN A 463 -23.48 -28.29 -1.21
CA ASN A 463 -23.64 -27.13 -2.10
C ASN A 463 -24.85 -26.27 -1.66
N GLN A 464 -24.61 -24.96 -1.52
CA GLN A 464 -25.59 -23.84 -1.49
C GLN A 464 -26.28 -23.43 -0.17
N ALA A 465 -25.92 -23.95 1.02
CA ALA A 465 -26.43 -23.43 2.30
C ALA A 465 -25.33 -23.09 3.34
N GLY A 466 -24.11 -22.80 2.87
CA GLY A 466 -22.88 -22.83 3.68
C GLY A 466 -22.54 -21.59 4.50
N ASP A 467 -23.06 -20.40 4.18
CA ASP A 467 -22.68 -19.17 4.88
C ASP A 467 -23.47 -18.99 6.19
N ALA A 468 -24.77 -19.31 6.22
CA ALA A 468 -25.60 -19.10 7.41
C ALA A 468 -25.36 -20.12 8.56
N ALA A 469 -24.72 -21.26 8.27
CA ALA A 469 -24.47 -22.31 9.27
C ALA A 469 -23.07 -22.24 9.91
N ARG A 470 -22.12 -21.52 9.30
CA ARG A 470 -20.74 -21.37 9.81
C ARG A 470 -20.59 -20.26 10.86
N ASP A 471 -21.59 -19.38 10.97
CA ASP A 471 -21.55 -18.17 11.80
C ASP A 471 -22.57 -18.19 12.96
N ARG A 472 -22.93 -19.38 13.45
CA ARG A 472 -23.74 -19.43 14.67
C ARG A 472 -22.87 -19.01 15.86
N PRO A 473 -23.40 -18.26 16.83
CA PRO A 473 -22.72 -17.93 18.08
C PRO A 473 -22.65 -19.16 19.01
N GLU A 474 -22.08 -20.26 18.50
CA GLU A 474 -22.00 -21.57 19.12
C GLU A 474 -20.65 -22.23 18.73
N GLY A 475 -19.95 -22.82 19.70
CA GLY A 475 -18.71 -23.56 19.47
C GLY A 475 -17.44 -22.80 19.83
N THR A 476 -16.30 -23.25 19.30
CA THR A 476 -14.97 -22.70 19.65
C THR A 476 -14.59 -21.49 18.81
N SER A 477 -15.13 -21.36 17.59
CA SER A 477 -14.90 -20.22 16.69
C SER A 477 -15.49 -18.94 17.27
N GLN A 478 -14.74 -17.85 17.23
CA GLN A 478 -15.13 -16.54 17.76
C GLN A 478 -15.44 -15.51 16.65
N LEU A 479 -15.70 -15.98 15.42
CA LEU A 479 -15.94 -15.10 14.26
C LEU A 479 -17.21 -14.23 14.38
N ASP A 480 -18.19 -14.66 15.17
CA ASP A 480 -19.38 -13.89 15.50
C ASP A 480 -19.04 -12.65 16.33
N TYR A 481 -18.13 -12.77 17.31
CA TYR A 481 -17.60 -11.63 18.07
C TYR A 481 -16.87 -10.64 17.17
N VAL A 482 -16.13 -11.10 16.16
CA VAL A 482 -15.48 -10.20 15.19
C VAL A 482 -16.52 -9.37 14.45
N ARG A 483 -17.63 -9.96 14.02
CA ARG A 483 -18.71 -9.21 13.35
C ARG A 483 -19.44 -8.26 14.28
N ALA A 484 -19.72 -8.69 15.51
CA ALA A 484 -20.30 -7.82 16.53
C ALA A 484 -19.38 -6.63 16.83
N LEU A 485 -18.06 -6.87 16.85
CA LEU A 485 -17.06 -5.82 16.98
C LEU A 485 -17.09 -4.86 15.78
N VAL A 486 -17.16 -5.35 14.54
CA VAL A 486 -17.29 -4.49 13.36
C VAL A 486 -18.56 -3.64 13.43
N ALA A 487 -19.71 -4.23 13.76
CA ALA A 487 -20.98 -3.52 13.87
C ALA A 487 -20.90 -2.42 14.95
N ARG A 488 -20.34 -2.75 16.12
CA ARG A 488 -20.12 -1.79 17.20
C ARG A 488 -19.20 -0.65 16.77
N ILE A 489 -18.10 -0.96 16.08
CA ILE A 489 -17.17 0.05 15.57
C ILE A 489 -17.87 0.95 14.54
N GLN A 490 -18.76 0.42 13.70
CA GLN A 490 -19.53 1.24 12.76
C GLN A 490 -20.52 2.17 13.47
N GLU A 491 -21.17 1.71 14.54
CA GLU A 491 -22.11 2.51 15.34
C GLU A 491 -21.40 3.59 16.17
N GLU A 492 -20.24 3.26 16.76
CA GLU A 492 -19.50 4.16 17.66
C GLU A 492 -18.43 5.01 16.95
N GLY A 493 -17.99 4.60 15.76
CA GLY A 493 -16.79 5.08 15.08
C GLY A 493 -17.00 5.47 13.62
N GLU A 494 -18.15 6.08 13.27
CA GLU A 494 -18.37 6.67 11.95
C GLU A 494 -17.20 7.61 11.58
N GLY A 495 -16.59 7.40 10.41
CA GLY A 495 -15.53 8.27 9.89
C GLY A 495 -14.10 7.96 10.35
N ALA A 496 -13.81 6.78 10.91
CA ALA A 496 -12.44 6.39 11.28
C ALA A 496 -11.44 6.51 10.11
N ARG A 497 -10.38 7.30 10.32
CA ARG A 497 -9.31 7.55 9.34
C ARG A 497 -8.19 6.53 9.40
N ALA A 498 -7.95 5.95 10.58
CA ALA A 498 -6.92 4.94 10.78
C ALA A 498 -7.39 3.85 11.76
N ILE A 499 -7.02 2.60 11.46
CA ILE A 499 -7.40 1.42 12.25
C ILE A 499 -6.15 0.57 12.49
N GLY A 500 -5.76 0.47 13.76
CA GLY A 500 -4.65 -0.36 14.23
C GLY A 500 -5.12 -1.72 14.73
N ILE A 501 -4.59 -2.81 14.19
CA ILE A 501 -4.78 -4.15 14.74
C ILE A 501 -3.48 -4.55 15.44
N LEU A 502 -3.56 -4.72 16.76
CA LEU A 502 -2.42 -4.89 17.65
C LEU A 502 -2.53 -6.23 18.37
N GLY A 503 -1.77 -7.21 17.93
CA GLY A 503 -1.82 -8.57 18.48
C GLY A 503 -0.57 -9.37 18.13
N THR A 504 -0.41 -10.51 18.79
CA THR A 504 0.74 -11.39 18.60
C THR A 504 0.56 -12.39 17.46
N ASP A 505 -0.69 -12.77 17.15
CA ASP A 505 -1.02 -13.77 16.13
C ASP A 505 -1.48 -13.12 14.81
N PRO A 506 -0.71 -13.26 13.72
CA PRO A 506 -1.10 -12.78 12.39
C PRO A 506 -2.36 -13.44 11.81
N TYR A 507 -2.74 -14.65 12.25
CA TYR A 507 -3.99 -15.29 11.80
C TYR A 507 -5.21 -14.49 12.27
N ASP A 508 -5.23 -14.10 13.54
CA ASP A 508 -6.29 -13.27 14.10
C ASP A 508 -6.34 -11.89 13.45
N ALA A 509 -5.18 -11.27 13.26
CA ALA A 509 -5.08 -9.96 12.62
C ALA A 509 -5.67 -9.99 11.19
N LEU A 510 -5.35 -11.02 10.41
CA LEU A 510 -5.90 -11.19 9.06
C LEU A 510 -7.42 -11.37 9.06
N LEU A 511 -7.99 -12.11 10.02
CA LEU A 511 -9.44 -12.28 10.16
C LEU A 511 -10.15 -10.96 10.48
N ILE A 512 -9.59 -10.18 11.42
CA ILE A 512 -10.12 -8.86 11.80
C ILE A 512 -10.06 -7.90 10.61
N ILE A 513 -8.93 -7.83 9.89
CA ILE A 513 -8.77 -6.95 8.72
C ILE A 513 -9.74 -7.36 7.60
N LYS A 514 -9.93 -8.66 7.36
CA LYS A 514 -10.92 -9.17 6.39
C LYS A 514 -12.34 -8.72 6.70
N ALA A 515 -12.71 -8.67 7.98
CA ALA A 515 -14.01 -8.22 8.42
C ALA A 515 -14.19 -6.69 8.35
N LEU A 516 -13.15 -5.92 8.69
CA LEU A 516 -13.20 -4.45 8.75
C LEU A 516 -13.01 -3.77 7.39
N ARG A 517 -12.23 -4.35 6.47
CA ARG A 517 -11.90 -3.70 5.20
C ARG A 517 -13.13 -3.32 4.35
N PRO A 518 -14.19 -4.15 4.24
CA PRO A 518 -15.41 -3.76 3.54
C PRO A 518 -16.18 -2.62 4.24
N ALA A 519 -16.12 -2.57 5.57
CA ALA A 519 -16.77 -1.54 6.38
C ALA A 519 -16.03 -0.18 6.31
N PHE A 520 -14.70 -0.21 6.25
CA PHE A 520 -13.82 0.96 6.23
C PHE A 520 -12.85 0.92 5.04
N PRO A 521 -13.33 1.03 3.79
CA PRO A 521 -12.51 0.79 2.60
C PRO A 521 -11.38 1.81 2.38
N TYR A 522 -11.50 3.00 2.96
CA TYR A 522 -10.57 4.13 2.79
C TYR A 522 -9.78 4.49 4.06
N ALA A 523 -9.96 3.73 5.15
CA ALA A 523 -9.17 3.92 6.35
C ALA A 523 -7.76 3.36 6.16
N ILE A 524 -6.78 4.00 6.80
CA ILE A 524 -5.40 3.50 6.83
C ILE A 524 -5.33 2.39 7.88
N PHE A 525 -5.16 1.16 7.42
CA PHE A 525 -4.92 0.04 8.30
C PHE A 525 -3.46 0.01 8.72
N PHE A 526 -3.20 -0.25 9.99
CA PHE A 526 -1.85 -0.47 10.47
C PHE A 526 -1.74 -1.61 11.48
N THR A 527 -0.54 -2.16 11.60
CA THR A 527 -0.22 -3.17 12.62
C THR A 527 1.26 -3.06 13.01
N VAL A 528 1.65 -3.85 14.02
CA VAL A 528 3.04 -4.00 14.43
C VAL A 528 3.56 -5.35 13.96
N ASP A 529 4.88 -5.44 13.82
CA ASP A 529 5.62 -6.66 13.48
C ASP A 529 5.35 -7.19 12.05
N LEU A 530 6.38 -7.09 11.20
CA LEU A 530 6.28 -7.56 9.81
C LEU A 530 6.26 -9.10 9.74
N ASP A 531 5.20 -9.67 9.17
CA ASP A 531 5.06 -11.09 8.88
C ASP A 531 4.71 -11.34 7.40
N ALA A 532 5.35 -12.33 6.80
CA ALA A 532 5.17 -12.70 5.39
C ALA A 532 3.74 -13.15 5.06
N ARG A 533 2.95 -13.60 6.05
CA ARG A 533 1.53 -13.94 5.86
C ARG A 533 0.70 -12.74 5.42
N HIS A 534 0.99 -11.54 5.96
CA HIS A 534 0.33 -10.29 5.52
C HIS A 534 0.62 -9.95 4.05
N LEU A 535 1.74 -10.48 3.52
CA LEU A 535 2.25 -10.21 2.19
C LEU A 535 1.85 -11.28 1.17
N HIS A 536 1.05 -12.28 1.55
CA HIS A 536 0.65 -13.34 0.63
C HIS A 536 -0.38 -12.83 -0.39
N PRO A 537 -0.28 -13.18 -1.69
CA PRO A 537 -1.19 -12.66 -2.71
C PRO A 537 -2.69 -12.93 -2.50
N SER A 538 -3.06 -14.00 -1.76
CA SER A 538 -4.46 -14.25 -1.39
C SER A 538 -5.03 -13.20 -0.44
N GLU A 539 -4.16 -12.51 0.30
CA GLU A 539 -4.54 -11.57 1.37
C GLU A 539 -4.58 -10.13 0.87
N TYR A 540 -3.98 -9.81 -0.29
CA TYR A 540 -3.87 -8.44 -0.81
C TYR A 540 -5.19 -7.71 -1.00
N LYS A 541 -6.31 -8.42 -1.18
CA LYS A 541 -7.64 -7.79 -1.22
C LYS A 541 -7.91 -7.03 0.09
N SER A 542 -7.41 -7.53 1.22
CA SER A 542 -7.61 -6.99 2.55
C SER A 542 -6.39 -6.25 3.08
N THR A 543 -5.17 -6.69 2.76
CA THR A 543 -3.92 -6.16 3.35
C THR A 543 -3.21 -5.08 2.54
N ARG A 544 -3.52 -4.87 1.25
CA ARG A 544 -2.84 -3.85 0.42
C ARG A 544 -2.94 -2.45 1.07
N ASN A 545 -1.88 -1.65 0.99
CA ASN A 545 -1.75 -0.34 1.65
C ASN A 545 -1.87 -0.36 3.19
N MET A 546 -1.77 -1.54 3.82
CA MET A 546 -1.60 -1.62 5.27
C MET A 546 -0.18 -1.18 5.64
N VAL A 547 -0.07 -0.31 6.64
CA VAL A 547 1.21 0.17 7.19
C VAL A 547 1.65 -0.74 8.34
N ILE A 548 2.92 -1.12 8.39
CA ILE A 548 3.45 -2.03 9.39
C ILE A 548 4.69 -1.40 10.04
N ALA A 549 4.61 -1.17 11.35
CA ALA A 549 5.75 -0.74 12.16
C ALA A 549 6.46 -1.95 12.77
N SER A 550 7.76 -2.09 12.54
CA SER A 550 8.50 -3.31 12.87
C SER A 550 9.93 -2.98 13.32
N PRO A 551 10.53 -3.74 14.26
CA PRO A 551 11.92 -3.52 14.66
C PRO A 551 12.88 -3.96 13.55
N PHE A 552 12.48 -4.96 12.76
CA PHE A 552 13.26 -5.51 11.65
C PHE A 552 12.40 -5.70 10.40
N GLY A 553 13.04 -5.66 9.23
CA GLY A 553 12.46 -6.22 8.01
C GLY A 553 12.59 -7.75 7.96
N LEU A 554 12.24 -8.34 6.81
CA LEU A 554 12.40 -9.77 6.57
C LEU A 554 13.85 -10.20 6.28
N GLN A 555 14.81 -9.28 6.29
CA GLN A 555 16.21 -9.56 6.00
C GLN A 555 17.12 -8.46 6.59
N LEU A 556 18.38 -8.81 6.83
CA LEU A 556 19.44 -7.86 7.19
C LEU A 556 20.21 -7.40 5.93
N ASP A 557 21.15 -6.45 6.11
CA ASP A 557 22.15 -6.12 5.08
C ASP A 557 22.83 -7.39 4.55
N GLY A 558 23.13 -7.42 3.25
CA GLY A 558 23.63 -8.63 2.57
C GLY A 558 24.94 -9.19 3.15
N SER A 559 25.73 -8.38 3.85
CA SER A 559 26.95 -8.87 4.52
C SER A 559 26.68 -9.57 5.87
N LEU A 560 25.57 -9.25 6.53
CA LEU A 560 25.07 -9.88 7.75
C LEU A 560 24.25 -11.13 7.39
N GLN A 561 23.38 -11.01 6.39
CA GLN A 561 22.50 -12.09 5.91
C GLN A 561 23.26 -13.17 5.11
N ARG A 562 24.31 -12.77 4.37
CA ARG A 562 25.13 -13.64 3.51
C ARG A 562 24.30 -14.43 2.49
N ASP A 563 24.36 -15.76 2.57
CA ASP A 563 23.72 -16.73 1.67
C ASP A 563 22.36 -17.22 2.20
N VAL A 564 21.88 -16.66 3.31
CA VAL A 564 20.58 -17.00 3.90
C VAL A 564 19.47 -16.25 3.16
N PRO A 565 18.39 -16.92 2.70
CA PRO A 565 17.26 -16.25 2.06
C PRO A 565 16.51 -15.34 3.05
N PRO A 566 15.63 -14.44 2.56
CA PRO A 566 14.78 -13.64 3.42
C PRO A 566 13.93 -14.51 4.36
N PHE A 567 13.79 -14.04 5.58
CA PHE A 567 12.98 -14.65 6.64
C PHE A 567 11.48 -14.38 6.46
N ARG A 568 10.67 -15.03 7.29
CA ARG A 568 9.21 -14.95 7.25
C ARG A 568 8.62 -13.98 8.27
N SER A 569 9.38 -13.57 9.28
CA SER A 569 8.95 -12.53 10.23
C SER A 569 10.11 -11.67 10.70
N SER A 570 9.79 -10.48 11.19
CA SER A 570 10.73 -9.55 11.83
C SER A 570 11.44 -10.18 13.03
N TYR A 571 10.70 -10.91 13.87
CA TYR A 571 11.26 -11.63 15.02
C TYR A 571 12.23 -12.73 14.60
N GLN A 572 12.01 -13.38 13.46
CA GLN A 572 12.94 -14.35 12.91
C GLN A 572 14.27 -13.68 12.52
N THR A 573 14.21 -12.50 11.89
CA THR A 573 15.39 -11.68 11.59
C THR A 573 16.12 -11.23 12.87
N SER A 574 15.37 -10.81 13.90
CA SER A 574 15.92 -10.43 15.21
C SER A 574 16.60 -11.62 15.90
N ALA A 575 15.98 -12.80 15.91
CA ALA A 575 16.56 -14.02 16.49
C ALA A 575 17.85 -14.46 15.77
N TYR A 576 17.88 -14.33 14.44
CA TYR A 576 19.09 -14.56 13.65
C TYR A 576 20.21 -13.57 14.07
N PHE A 577 19.91 -12.28 14.18
CA PHE A 577 20.88 -11.27 14.59
C PHE A 577 21.38 -11.48 16.03
N ALA A 578 20.47 -11.81 16.96
CA ALA A 578 20.80 -12.15 18.34
C ALA A 578 21.75 -13.36 18.41
N ALA A 579 21.49 -14.40 17.63
CA ALA A 579 22.36 -15.58 17.56
C ALA A 579 23.75 -15.24 17.00
N LEU A 580 23.85 -14.37 15.98
CA LEU A 580 25.14 -13.90 15.49
C LEU A 580 25.95 -13.15 16.56
N GLN A 581 25.29 -12.33 17.39
CA GLN A 581 25.96 -11.66 18.52
C GLN A 581 26.35 -12.65 19.63
N ALA A 582 25.46 -13.58 19.98
CA ALA A 582 25.73 -14.61 20.98
C ALA A 582 26.94 -15.48 20.60
N LEU A 583 27.14 -15.73 19.31
CA LEU A 583 28.27 -16.47 18.76
C LEU A 583 29.54 -15.63 18.55
N GLN A 584 29.53 -14.35 18.96
CA GLN A 584 30.61 -13.38 18.74
C GLN A 584 30.97 -13.23 17.25
N HIS A 585 30.03 -13.52 16.35
CA HIS A 585 30.18 -13.25 14.93
C HIS A 585 29.98 -11.77 14.62
N VAL A 586 29.10 -11.12 15.39
CA VAL A 586 28.87 -9.67 15.40
C VAL A 586 29.29 -9.16 16.77
N VAL A 587 30.21 -8.18 16.81
CA VAL A 587 30.79 -7.67 18.05
C VAL A 587 30.61 -6.16 18.14
N CYS A 588 30.26 -5.66 19.31
CA CYS A 588 30.23 -4.23 19.59
C CYS A 588 31.66 -3.67 19.69
N ARG A 589 31.98 -2.62 18.91
CA ARG A 589 33.23 -1.87 19.08
C ARG A 589 32.98 -0.63 19.95
N PRO A 590 33.80 -0.35 20.97
CA PRO A 590 33.66 0.87 21.76
C PRO A 590 34.11 2.11 20.97
N ALA A 591 33.36 3.21 21.07
CA ALA A 591 33.79 4.53 20.59
C ALA A 591 34.57 5.22 21.73
N GLY A 592 35.90 5.19 21.66
CA GLY A 592 36.74 5.88 22.64
C GLY A 592 36.73 5.28 24.05
N GLN A 593 37.41 5.98 24.97
CA GLN A 593 37.77 5.52 26.33
C GLN A 593 36.67 5.69 27.39
N GLU A 594 35.43 5.99 27.01
CA GLU A 594 34.32 6.12 27.96
C GLU A 594 33.64 4.76 28.18
N ARG A 595 33.59 4.35 29.45
CA ARG A 595 32.85 3.15 29.88
C ARG A 595 31.38 3.36 29.57
N SER A 596 30.85 2.57 28.63
CA SER A 596 29.45 2.54 28.22
C SER A 596 28.48 2.38 29.40
N ALA A 597 27.34 3.07 29.32
CA ALA A 597 26.19 2.90 30.20
C ALA A 597 25.71 1.43 30.23
N PRO A 598 25.00 0.98 31.30
CA PRO A 598 24.47 -0.37 31.36
C PRO A 598 23.32 -0.54 30.35
N GLY A 599 23.57 -1.30 29.28
CA GLY A 599 22.56 -1.70 28.29
C GLY A 599 22.86 -1.24 26.86
N GLY A 600 23.31 -2.17 26.01
CA GLY A 600 23.42 -1.98 24.56
C GLY A 600 24.77 -1.48 24.03
N CYS A 601 24.99 -1.69 22.72
CA CYS A 601 26.16 -1.19 22.00
C CYS A 601 25.92 0.26 21.55
N ALA A 602 26.73 1.22 22.02
CA ALA A 602 26.50 2.65 21.73
C ALA A 602 27.31 3.22 20.54
N ALA A 603 28.22 2.43 19.96
CA ALA A 603 29.27 2.94 19.08
C ALA A 603 29.27 2.32 17.67
N GLY A 604 28.94 1.03 17.55
CA GLY A 604 28.76 0.35 16.27
C GLY A 604 29.09 -1.15 16.32
N PHE A 605 28.47 -1.91 15.41
CA PHE A 605 28.71 -3.33 15.25
C PHE A 605 29.75 -3.60 14.17
N HIS A 606 30.67 -4.52 14.44
CA HIS A 606 31.60 -5.07 13.45
C HIS A 606 31.28 -6.54 13.20
N VAL A 607 31.29 -6.94 11.93
CA VAL A 607 31.01 -8.32 11.51
C VAL A 607 32.34 -9.03 11.30
N SER A 608 32.57 -10.13 12.02
CA SER A 608 33.76 -10.94 11.82
C SER A 608 33.86 -11.44 10.37
N MET A 609 35.08 -11.57 9.84
CA MET A 609 35.32 -11.91 8.43
C MET A 609 34.77 -10.86 7.43
N THR A 610 34.66 -9.60 7.86
CA THR A 610 34.51 -8.42 6.98
C THR A 610 35.65 -7.43 7.22
N PRO A 611 35.96 -6.55 6.25
CA PRO A 611 36.94 -5.48 6.42
C PRO A 611 36.72 -4.68 7.71
N GLU A 612 37.79 -4.23 8.37
CA GLU A 612 37.70 -3.56 9.69
C GLU A 612 37.05 -2.17 9.65
N ASP A 613 37.08 -1.51 8.49
CA ASP A 613 36.42 -0.24 8.21
C ASP A 613 34.90 -0.38 8.06
N ARG A 614 34.39 -1.62 7.95
CA ARG A 614 32.96 -1.90 7.80
C ARG A 614 32.27 -2.02 9.16
N THR A 615 31.83 -0.88 9.68
CA THR A 615 31.01 -0.79 10.90
C THR A 615 29.56 -0.47 10.57
N TYR A 616 28.65 -1.07 11.34
CA TYR A 616 27.22 -0.82 11.31
C TYR A 616 26.85 0.05 12.49
N ASP A 617 25.95 1.00 12.29
CA ASP A 617 25.36 1.75 13.40
C ASP A 617 24.63 0.78 14.35
N ALA A 618 24.84 1.02 15.64
CA ALA A 618 24.19 0.28 16.71
C ALA A 618 22.98 1.02 17.29
N GLY A 619 22.70 2.23 16.77
CA GLY A 619 21.46 2.95 17.03
C GLY A 619 20.21 2.16 16.66
N SER A 620 19.11 2.53 17.29
CA SER A 620 17.79 1.98 16.94
C SER A 620 17.29 2.57 15.63
N HIS A 621 16.81 1.71 14.73
CA HIS A 621 16.34 2.08 13.41
C HIS A 621 14.94 1.49 13.17
N PRO A 622 13.87 2.10 13.70
CA PRO A 622 12.52 1.60 13.52
C PRO A 622 12.18 1.47 12.03
N ARG A 623 11.57 0.33 11.67
CA ARG A 623 11.20 0.02 10.29
C ARG A 623 9.73 0.25 10.02
N LEU A 624 9.44 0.91 8.90
CA LEU A 624 8.07 1.13 8.42
C LEU A 624 7.93 0.45 7.06
N PHE A 625 6.86 -0.32 6.89
CA PHE A 625 6.56 -0.99 5.65
C PHE A 625 5.13 -0.72 5.20
N GLU A 626 4.90 -0.73 3.90
CA GLU A 626 3.57 -0.77 3.31
C GLU A 626 3.40 -2.02 2.46
N VAL A 627 2.24 -2.66 2.57
CA VAL A 627 1.92 -3.85 1.79
C VAL A 627 1.55 -3.46 0.34
N GLY A 628 2.45 -3.75 -0.60
CA GLY A 628 2.19 -3.65 -2.04
C GLY A 628 1.85 -5.00 -2.67
N ARG A 629 1.52 -4.99 -3.96
CA ARG A 629 1.24 -6.20 -4.77
C ARG A 629 2.44 -7.12 -5.01
N ASN A 630 3.64 -6.63 -4.73
CA ASN A 630 4.90 -7.34 -4.92
C ASN A 630 5.61 -7.64 -3.58
N GLY A 631 4.90 -7.51 -2.45
CA GLY A 631 5.46 -7.68 -1.11
C GLY A 631 5.52 -6.38 -0.32
N ALA A 632 6.32 -6.37 0.75
CA ALA A 632 6.50 -5.20 1.60
C ALA A 632 7.41 -4.18 0.92
N VAL A 633 6.95 -2.94 0.86
CA VAL A 633 7.73 -1.78 0.43
C VAL A 633 8.20 -1.03 1.66
N ASP A 634 9.49 -0.73 1.72
CA ASP A 634 10.12 -0.07 2.85
C ASP A 634 9.94 1.45 2.77
N LEU A 635 9.38 2.05 3.83
CA LEU A 635 9.07 3.46 3.97
C LEU A 635 9.89 4.14 5.09
N SER A 636 10.88 3.44 5.64
CA SER A 636 11.70 3.96 6.75
C SER A 636 12.39 5.27 6.43
N VAL A 637 12.26 6.22 7.34
CA VAL A 637 12.86 7.55 7.24
C VAL A 637 14.32 7.50 7.70
N VAL A 638 15.19 8.24 7.01
CA VAL A 638 16.62 8.23 7.31
C VAL A 638 16.89 9.21 8.46
N ALA A 639 17.17 8.69 9.66
CA ALA A 639 17.49 9.54 10.81
C ALA A 639 18.85 10.25 10.65
N GLN A 640 19.88 9.52 10.23
CA GLN A 640 21.24 10.03 9.99
C GLN A 640 21.73 9.62 8.60
N GLU A 641 22.18 10.58 7.81
CA GLU A 641 22.65 10.35 6.44
C GLU A 641 24.06 9.75 6.41
N GLY A 642 24.32 8.89 5.43
CA GLY A 642 25.64 8.34 5.17
C GLY A 642 26.10 7.27 6.17
N MET A 643 25.27 6.93 7.15
CA MET A 643 25.53 5.86 8.12
C MET A 643 25.02 4.51 7.62
N ARG A 644 25.85 3.47 7.75
CA ARG A 644 25.52 2.10 7.39
C ARG A 644 24.69 1.47 8.51
N THR A 645 23.49 1.00 8.21
CA THR A 645 22.62 0.34 9.20
C THR A 645 22.61 -1.17 9.00
N ILE A 646 22.16 -1.92 10.01
CA ILE A 646 22.03 -3.39 9.94
C ILE A 646 20.95 -3.86 8.94
N HIS A 647 20.15 -2.93 8.41
CA HIS A 647 19.05 -3.21 7.48
C HIS A 647 19.46 -2.95 6.03
N PRO A 648 18.80 -3.58 5.06
CA PRO A 648 19.02 -3.31 3.64
C PRO A 648 18.78 -1.83 3.28
N LEU A 649 19.46 -1.41 2.21
CA LEU A 649 19.23 -0.11 1.59
C LEU A 649 17.83 -0.04 0.95
N ARG A 650 17.15 1.08 1.17
CA ARG A 650 15.93 1.42 0.44
C ARG A 650 16.27 1.59 -1.05
N PRO A 651 15.61 0.87 -1.97
CA PRO A 651 15.97 0.90 -3.39
C PRO A 651 15.65 2.24 -4.07
N ASP A 652 14.79 3.04 -3.46
CA ASP A 652 14.33 4.35 -3.91
C ASP A 652 15.17 5.53 -3.38
N LEU A 653 16.13 5.27 -2.48
CA LEU A 653 17.02 6.30 -1.91
C LEU A 653 18.45 6.17 -2.42
N ALA A 654 19.11 7.31 -2.60
CA ALA A 654 20.52 7.39 -2.90
C ALA A 654 21.36 6.92 -1.71
N TYR A 655 22.58 6.47 -1.98
CA TYR A 655 23.49 5.95 -0.98
C TYR A 655 24.93 6.39 -1.24
N THR A 656 25.77 6.35 -0.21
CA THR A 656 27.21 6.66 -0.28
C THR A 656 28.04 5.44 -0.68
N ASP A 657 29.30 5.64 -1.11
CA ASP A 657 30.23 4.53 -1.40
C ASP A 657 30.44 3.59 -0.19
N GLN A 658 30.23 4.09 1.03
CA GLN A 658 30.27 3.32 2.27
C GLN A 658 28.96 2.58 2.59
N TYR A 659 27.99 2.57 1.67
CA TYR A 659 26.64 1.99 1.80
C TYR A 659 25.79 2.63 2.91
N GLY A 660 25.92 3.94 3.13
CA GLY A 660 25.02 4.68 4.00
C GLY A 660 23.87 5.32 3.21
N GLN A 661 22.64 5.25 3.73
CA GLN A 661 21.47 5.85 3.07
C GLN A 661 21.50 7.38 3.15
N LEU A 662 21.00 8.05 2.12
CA LEU A 662 20.77 9.49 2.08
C LEU A 662 19.26 9.78 2.07
N LYS A 663 18.85 10.99 2.46
CA LYS A 663 17.44 11.42 2.35
C LYS A 663 17.00 11.71 0.92
N GLN A 664 17.97 11.77 0.02
CA GLN A 664 17.73 12.04 -1.40
C GLN A 664 17.25 10.77 -2.10
N GLY A 665 16.26 10.90 -2.98
CA GLY A 665 15.86 9.80 -3.85
C GLY A 665 16.98 9.43 -4.83
N VAL A 666 17.04 8.16 -5.25
CA VAL A 666 17.84 7.81 -6.44
C VAL A 666 17.28 8.57 -7.65
N GLY A 667 18.17 8.94 -8.58
CA GLY A 667 17.75 9.54 -9.85
C GLY A 667 16.66 8.71 -10.53
N PHE A 668 15.82 9.35 -11.34
CA PHE A 668 14.66 8.71 -11.98
C PHE A 668 15.02 7.32 -12.55
N ASP A 669 14.36 6.26 -12.05
CA ASP A 669 14.52 4.91 -12.59
C ASP A 669 14.26 4.91 -14.10
N ASN A 670 14.92 4.03 -14.85
CA ASN A 670 14.74 3.91 -16.30
C ASN A 670 13.26 3.76 -16.67
N THR A 671 12.46 3.14 -15.80
CA THR A 671 11.01 2.99 -15.95
C THR A 671 10.26 4.33 -15.79
N ALA A 672 10.64 5.15 -14.80
CA ALA A 672 10.08 6.48 -14.57
C ALA A 672 10.42 7.44 -15.72
N ILE A 673 11.68 7.43 -16.16
CA ILE A 673 12.14 8.21 -17.32
C ILE A 673 11.41 7.75 -18.57
N ALA A 674 11.34 6.44 -18.83
CA ALA A 674 10.67 5.90 -20.01
C ALA A 674 9.18 6.27 -20.02
N ALA A 675 8.49 6.16 -18.88
CA ALA A 675 7.08 6.54 -18.78
C ALA A 675 6.89 8.05 -18.99
N GLY A 676 7.74 8.89 -18.37
CA GLY A 676 7.74 10.33 -18.59
C GLY A 676 7.99 10.70 -20.06
N VAL A 677 8.95 10.04 -20.71
CA VAL A 677 9.24 10.20 -22.15
C VAL A 677 8.05 9.78 -23.00
N VAL A 678 7.39 8.66 -22.68
CA VAL A 678 6.17 8.23 -23.39
C VAL A 678 5.05 9.25 -23.23
N VAL A 679 4.84 9.80 -22.03
CA VAL A 679 3.86 10.87 -21.79
C VAL A 679 4.22 12.13 -22.57
N VAL A 680 5.49 12.54 -22.58
CA VAL A 680 5.98 13.70 -23.35
C VAL A 680 5.83 13.46 -24.86
N LEU A 681 6.11 12.26 -25.35
CA LEU A 681 5.92 11.88 -26.76
C LEU A 681 4.44 11.83 -27.11
N LEU A 682 3.57 11.33 -26.24
CA LEU A 682 2.12 11.36 -26.41
C LEU A 682 1.62 12.81 -26.45
N ILE A 683 2.04 13.66 -25.52
CA ILE A 683 1.71 15.09 -25.54
C ILE A 683 2.23 15.73 -26.84
N GLY A 684 3.48 15.48 -27.22
CA GLY A 684 4.11 16.03 -28.42
C GLY A 684 3.40 15.58 -29.71
N THR A 685 3.03 14.31 -29.81
CA THR A 685 2.25 13.78 -30.94
C THR A 685 0.84 14.35 -30.98
N ILE A 686 0.17 14.49 -29.83
CA ILE A 686 -1.14 15.15 -29.73
C ILE A 686 -1.05 16.62 -30.15
N VAL A 687 -0.05 17.36 -29.68
CA VAL A 687 0.20 18.77 -30.06
C VAL A 687 0.47 18.87 -31.56
N ALA A 688 1.35 18.03 -32.11
CA ALA A 688 1.67 18.02 -33.53
C ALA A 688 0.44 17.67 -34.38
N TRP A 689 -0.31 16.65 -33.99
CA TRP A 689 -1.56 16.22 -34.64
C TRP A 689 -2.65 17.30 -34.55
N SER A 690 -2.67 18.10 -33.49
CA SER A 690 -3.66 19.17 -33.30
C SER A 690 -3.60 20.26 -34.38
N ASN A 691 -2.43 20.45 -35.03
CA ASN A 691 -2.21 21.51 -35.99
C ASN A 691 -1.58 20.96 -37.28
N GLN A 692 -2.35 20.91 -38.37
CA GLN A 692 -1.94 20.33 -39.66
C GLN A 692 -0.64 20.95 -40.24
N ARG A 693 -0.40 22.25 -40.04
CA ARG A 693 0.88 22.88 -40.44
C ARG A 693 2.04 22.38 -39.60
N LEU A 694 1.82 22.18 -38.31
CA LEU A 694 2.81 21.66 -37.37
C LEU A 694 3.08 20.19 -37.66
N TRP A 695 2.06 19.39 -37.97
CA TRP A 695 2.22 17.99 -38.42
C TRP A 695 3.01 17.88 -39.72
N LEU A 696 2.68 18.68 -40.73
CA LEU A 696 3.42 18.70 -42.01
C LEU A 696 4.86 19.21 -41.82
N TRP A 697 5.06 20.19 -40.94
CA TRP A 697 6.39 20.67 -40.58
C TRP A 697 7.21 19.62 -39.82
N VAL A 698 6.60 18.92 -38.86
CA VAL A 698 7.21 17.82 -38.09
C VAL A 698 7.60 16.67 -39.03
N ALA A 699 6.70 16.28 -39.94
CA ALA A 699 6.95 15.24 -40.93
C ALA A 699 7.99 15.65 -41.98
N GLY A 700 8.05 16.94 -42.34
CA GLY A 700 9.00 17.48 -43.34
C GLY A 700 10.39 17.80 -42.80
N HIS A 701 10.56 17.95 -41.48
CA HIS A 701 11.84 18.35 -40.86
C HIS A 701 12.28 17.43 -39.70
N PRO A 702 12.48 16.12 -39.94
CA PRO A 702 12.92 15.19 -38.90
C PRO A 702 14.28 15.58 -38.29
N LYS A 703 15.15 16.25 -39.05
CA LYS A 703 16.45 16.74 -38.56
C LYS A 703 16.34 17.89 -37.55
N ILE A 704 15.35 18.77 -37.69
CA ILE A 704 15.12 19.88 -36.74
C ILE A 704 14.52 19.36 -35.44
N LEU A 705 13.63 18.36 -35.51
CA LEU A 705 13.16 17.64 -34.31
C LEU A 705 14.28 16.89 -33.61
N GLY A 706 15.17 16.24 -34.37
CA GLY A 706 16.40 15.67 -33.82
C GLY A 706 17.22 16.73 -33.07
N ALA A 707 17.42 17.90 -33.67
CA ALA A 707 18.15 19.00 -33.03
C ALA A 707 17.44 19.57 -31.80
N LEU A 708 16.11 19.74 -31.84
CA LEU A 708 15.31 20.22 -30.69
C LEU A 708 15.29 19.19 -29.56
N GLY A 709 15.22 17.90 -29.90
CA GLY A 709 15.37 16.79 -28.98
C GLY A 709 16.75 16.79 -28.33
N ILE A 710 17.81 17.04 -29.10
CA ILE A 710 19.18 17.21 -28.59
C ILE A 710 19.27 18.44 -27.67
N ILE A 711 18.64 19.57 -28.02
CA ILE A 711 18.62 20.78 -27.17
C ILE A 711 17.86 20.53 -25.87
N LEU A 712 16.70 19.86 -25.91
CA LEU A 712 15.94 19.48 -24.70
C LEU A 712 16.72 18.49 -23.85
N LEU A 713 17.39 17.52 -24.47
CA LEU A 713 18.24 16.56 -23.77
C LEU A 713 19.47 17.25 -23.17
N ALA A 714 20.06 18.23 -23.86
CA ALA A 714 21.14 19.08 -23.35
C ALA A 714 20.65 20.00 -22.22
N ALA A 715 19.47 20.62 -22.34
CA ALA A 715 18.87 21.45 -21.29
C ALA A 715 18.49 20.62 -20.05
N PHE A 716 17.97 19.42 -20.24
CA PHE A 716 17.74 18.46 -19.16
C PHE A 716 19.06 18.01 -18.54
N SER A 717 20.09 17.74 -19.35
CA SER A 717 21.43 17.40 -18.86
C SER A 717 22.05 18.56 -18.07
N VAL A 718 21.85 19.80 -18.50
CA VAL A 718 22.24 21.01 -17.76
C VAL A 718 21.45 21.12 -16.47
N PHE A 719 20.12 20.95 -16.49
CA PHE A 719 19.29 20.95 -15.29
C PHE A 719 19.75 19.89 -14.27
N VAL A 720 20.07 18.67 -14.72
CA VAL A 720 20.64 17.62 -13.87
C VAL A 720 22.04 18.01 -13.37
N ALA A 721 22.92 18.52 -14.24
CA ALA A 721 24.29 18.90 -13.90
C ALA A 721 24.38 20.07 -12.92
N PHE A 722 23.41 20.99 -12.93
CA PHE A 722 23.29 22.11 -11.98
C PHE A 722 22.46 21.74 -10.73
N GLY A 723 22.21 20.45 -10.48
CA GLY A 723 21.58 19.98 -9.25
C GLY A 723 20.06 20.15 -9.19
N GLY A 724 19.40 20.39 -10.32
CA GLY A 724 17.93 20.50 -10.38
C GLY A 724 17.22 19.19 -10.02
N ALA A 725 17.78 18.06 -10.44
CA ALA A 725 17.24 16.74 -10.07
C ALA A 725 17.46 16.43 -8.59
N THR A 726 18.62 16.79 -8.02
CA THR A 726 18.91 16.60 -6.59
C THR A 726 18.02 17.48 -5.70
N ALA A 727 17.68 18.68 -6.16
CA ALA A 727 16.74 19.56 -5.46
C ALA A 727 15.29 19.02 -5.50
N LEU A 728 14.87 18.43 -6.62
CA LEU A 728 13.54 17.82 -6.76
C LEU A 728 13.38 16.54 -5.91
N LEU A 729 14.46 15.78 -5.76
CA LEU A 729 14.52 14.51 -5.02
C LEU A 729 14.97 14.69 -3.55
N ALA A 730 15.11 15.93 -3.08
CA ALA A 730 15.45 16.22 -1.70
C ALA A 730 14.29 15.85 -0.76
N GLY A 731 14.58 15.17 0.35
CA GLY A 731 13.56 14.72 1.32
C GLY A 731 12.60 13.66 0.75
N HIS A 732 13.08 12.84 -0.20
CA HIS A 732 12.27 11.77 -0.80
C HIS A 732 11.97 10.65 0.19
N ASP A 733 12.78 10.48 1.22
CA ASP A 733 12.57 9.49 2.28
C ASP A 733 11.22 9.65 2.99
N GLU A 734 10.75 10.89 3.15
CA GLU A 734 9.44 11.27 3.69
C GLU A 734 8.32 11.36 2.62
N GLY A 735 8.66 11.25 1.34
CA GLY A 735 7.72 11.39 0.22
C GLY A 735 7.15 10.06 -0.29
N GLU A 736 6.21 10.16 -1.24
CA GLU A 736 5.65 9.00 -1.94
C GLU A 736 6.70 8.24 -2.78
N PRO A 737 6.92 6.94 -2.54
CA PRO A 737 7.80 6.14 -3.40
C PRO A 737 7.21 6.05 -4.81
N PHE A 738 8.08 6.08 -5.81
CA PHE A 738 7.64 5.96 -7.20
C PHE A 738 7.44 4.50 -7.61
N SER A 739 6.20 4.09 -7.86
CA SER A 739 5.90 2.74 -8.37
C SER A 739 4.70 2.69 -9.30
N TRP A 740 4.81 2.00 -10.43
CA TRP A 740 3.71 1.80 -11.37
C TRP A 740 2.83 0.60 -11.03
N THR A 741 3.42 -0.47 -10.49
CA THR A 741 2.76 -1.79 -10.37
C THR A 741 2.59 -2.25 -8.93
N ALA A 742 3.27 -1.64 -7.97
CA ALA A 742 3.15 -2.05 -6.57
C ALA A 742 1.77 -1.71 -5.98
N GLY A 743 1.05 -0.76 -6.56
CA GLY A 743 -0.29 -0.39 -6.12
C GLY A 743 -0.31 0.36 -4.78
N ILE A 744 0.69 1.22 -4.55
CA ILE A 744 0.90 2.02 -3.34
C ILE A 744 1.38 3.45 -3.67
N SER A 745 1.15 3.91 -4.89
CA SER A 745 1.75 5.16 -5.39
C SER A 745 0.75 5.95 -6.21
N ILE A 746 0.63 7.23 -5.87
CA ILE A 746 -0.24 8.17 -6.60
C ILE A 746 0.39 8.69 -7.91
N TRP A 747 1.71 8.59 -8.08
CA TRP A 747 2.41 9.19 -9.21
C TRP A 747 1.89 8.78 -10.60
N PRO A 748 1.54 7.50 -10.87
CA PRO A 748 0.90 7.11 -12.12
C PRO A 748 -0.43 7.85 -12.38
N SER A 749 -1.25 8.01 -11.34
CA SER A 749 -2.50 8.76 -11.40
C SER A 749 -2.27 10.24 -11.67
N GLU A 750 -1.27 10.84 -11.02
CA GLU A 750 -0.90 12.25 -11.25
C GLU A 750 -0.37 12.50 -12.65
N LEU A 751 0.40 11.57 -13.22
CA LEU A 751 0.85 11.67 -14.62
C LEU A 751 -0.32 11.63 -15.61
N LEU A 752 -1.32 10.79 -15.35
CA LEU A 752 -2.55 10.76 -16.16
C LEU A 752 -3.37 12.05 -16.00
N ARG A 753 -3.43 12.65 -14.80
CA ARG A 753 -4.09 13.94 -14.58
C ARG A 753 -3.35 15.09 -15.26
N LEU A 754 -2.02 15.09 -15.20
CA LEU A 754 -1.19 16.06 -15.93
C LEU A 754 -1.44 15.97 -17.44
N LEU A 755 -1.51 14.74 -17.98
CA LEU A 755 -1.88 14.50 -19.37
C LEU A 755 -3.27 15.07 -19.69
N VAL A 756 -4.26 14.89 -18.81
CA VAL A 756 -5.61 15.47 -18.97
C VAL A 756 -5.58 16.99 -19.00
N VAL A 757 -4.87 17.63 -18.06
CA VAL A 757 -4.71 19.10 -18.00
C VAL A 757 -4.15 19.64 -19.31
N VAL A 758 -3.05 19.06 -19.78
CA VAL A 758 -2.39 19.47 -21.03
C VAL A 758 -3.29 19.21 -22.24
N LEU A 759 -3.93 18.04 -22.29
CA LEU A 759 -4.86 17.66 -23.35
C LEU A 759 -6.03 18.64 -23.43
N CYS A 760 -6.64 19.02 -22.30
CA CYS A 760 -7.75 19.98 -22.26
C CYS A 760 -7.35 21.35 -22.82
N LEU A 761 -6.17 21.87 -22.46
CA LEU A 761 -5.67 23.15 -22.97
C LEU A 761 -5.45 23.08 -24.50
N ILE A 762 -4.86 21.99 -24.99
CA ILE A 762 -4.65 21.78 -26.44
C ILE A 762 -5.99 21.67 -27.17
N LEU A 763 -6.93 20.90 -26.66
CA LEU A 763 -8.24 20.69 -27.30
C LEU A 763 -9.11 21.94 -27.29
N LEU A 764 -9.05 22.77 -26.24
CA LEU A 764 -9.67 24.09 -26.21
C LEU A 764 -9.09 25.01 -27.30
N ALA A 765 -7.76 25.13 -27.37
CA ALA A 765 -7.09 25.95 -28.37
C ALA A 765 -7.35 25.44 -29.80
N LYS A 766 -7.29 24.12 -30.01
CA LYS A 766 -7.62 23.46 -31.28
C LYS A 766 -9.06 23.73 -31.67
N GLY A 767 -10.00 23.55 -30.76
CA GLY A 767 -11.41 23.74 -31.05
C GLY A 767 -11.75 25.16 -31.45
N MET A 768 -11.16 26.17 -30.79
CA MET A 768 -11.30 27.56 -31.21
C MET A 768 -10.74 27.78 -32.61
N ARG A 769 -9.53 27.28 -32.91
CA ARG A 769 -8.90 27.43 -34.24
C ARG A 769 -9.68 26.74 -35.35
N ASP A 770 -10.12 25.50 -35.12
CA ASP A 770 -10.86 24.72 -36.11
C ASP A 770 -12.23 25.37 -36.41
N LEU A 771 -12.90 25.94 -35.40
CA LEU A 771 -14.15 26.68 -35.58
C LEU A 771 -13.96 27.99 -36.35
N THR A 772 -12.89 28.76 -36.07
CA THR A 772 -12.59 29.99 -36.80
C THR A 772 -12.23 29.70 -38.25
N LYS A 773 -11.31 28.75 -38.50
CA LYS A 773 -10.92 28.36 -39.86
C LYS A 773 -12.10 27.85 -40.68
N ASN A 774 -12.95 27.02 -40.10
CA ASN A 774 -14.15 26.54 -40.81
C ASN A 774 -15.16 27.68 -41.06
N SER A 775 -15.26 28.65 -40.15
CA SER A 775 -16.08 29.85 -40.41
C SER A 775 -15.51 30.71 -41.54
N ASP A 776 -14.19 30.80 -41.67
CA ASP A 776 -13.54 31.52 -42.78
C ASP A 776 -13.72 30.77 -44.11
N LEU A 777 -13.55 29.44 -44.11
CA LEU A 777 -13.77 28.57 -45.28
C LEU A 777 -15.22 28.64 -45.77
N ILE A 778 -16.20 28.46 -44.88
CA ILE A 778 -17.63 28.59 -45.23
C ILE A 778 -17.95 30.01 -45.72
N GLY A 779 -17.30 31.03 -45.13
CA GLY A 779 -17.40 32.41 -45.61
C GLY A 779 -16.98 32.59 -47.07
N GLN A 780 -15.91 31.90 -47.47
CA GLN A 780 -15.37 31.92 -48.84
C GLN A 780 -16.21 31.06 -49.79
N ASP A 781 -16.50 29.81 -49.41
CA ASP A 781 -17.22 28.83 -50.24
C ASP A 781 -18.65 29.29 -50.58
N PHE A 782 -19.29 30.03 -49.67
CA PHE A 782 -20.64 30.56 -49.85
C PHE A 782 -20.67 32.08 -50.08
N LEU A 783 -19.52 32.73 -50.33
CA LEU A 783 -19.39 34.15 -50.71
C LEU A 783 -20.15 35.15 -49.82
N PHE A 784 -20.22 34.89 -48.51
CA PHE A 784 -20.94 35.77 -47.59
C PHE A 784 -20.22 37.12 -47.46
N GLN A 785 -20.95 38.23 -47.60
CA GLN A 785 -20.38 39.57 -47.41
C GLN A 785 -19.90 39.76 -45.97
N ASP A 786 -18.64 40.17 -45.80
CA ASP A 786 -18.04 40.37 -44.49
C ASP A 786 -18.43 41.75 -43.91
N GLU A 787 -19.71 41.94 -43.58
CA GLU A 787 -20.17 43.12 -42.85
C GLU A 787 -19.72 43.12 -41.38
N SER A 788 -19.13 42.02 -40.92
CA SER A 788 -18.64 41.83 -39.55
C SER A 788 -17.27 42.51 -39.31
N GLY A 789 -17.11 43.75 -39.76
CA GLY A 789 -16.00 44.60 -39.33
C GLY A 789 -15.94 44.62 -37.80
N SER A 790 -14.76 44.38 -37.24
CA SER A 790 -14.50 44.05 -35.83
C SER A 790 -15.25 44.95 -34.82
N LYS A 791 -16.50 44.60 -34.47
CA LYS A 791 -17.15 45.22 -33.32
C LYS A 791 -16.36 44.81 -32.09
N ARG A 792 -15.70 45.78 -31.44
CA ARG A 792 -14.96 45.55 -30.18
C ARG A 792 -15.89 44.93 -29.15
N PHE A 793 -15.38 43.96 -28.40
CA PHE A 793 -16.08 43.35 -27.28
C PHE A 793 -16.59 44.45 -26.32
N SER A 794 -17.90 44.46 -26.08
CA SER A 794 -18.56 45.40 -25.16
C SER A 794 -19.64 44.69 -24.34
N PRO A 795 -19.99 45.18 -23.13
CA PRO A 795 -21.05 44.58 -22.34
C PRO A 795 -22.39 44.49 -23.09
N GLY A 796 -22.74 45.52 -23.88
CA GLY A 796 -23.96 45.53 -24.69
C GLY A 796 -23.96 44.48 -25.81
N THR A 797 -22.82 44.28 -26.49
CA THR A 797 -22.67 43.23 -27.52
C THR A 797 -22.67 41.82 -26.91
N PHE A 798 -22.15 41.66 -25.68
CA PHE A 798 -22.23 40.40 -24.95
C PHE A 798 -23.68 40.03 -24.61
N TRP A 799 -24.46 40.93 -24.01
CA TRP A 799 -25.85 40.64 -23.63
C TRP A 799 -26.76 40.38 -24.82
N THR A 800 -26.57 41.10 -25.92
CA THR A 800 -27.32 40.86 -27.17
C THR A 800 -27.00 39.49 -27.75
N ASN A 801 -25.72 39.09 -27.80
CA ASN A 801 -25.32 37.76 -28.26
C ASN A 801 -25.74 36.64 -27.29
N LEU A 802 -25.71 36.88 -25.97
CA LEU A 802 -26.21 35.92 -24.99
C LEU A 802 -27.71 35.65 -25.20
N LYS A 803 -28.49 36.72 -25.40
CA LYS A 803 -29.92 36.60 -25.73
C LYS A 803 -30.15 35.80 -27.00
N ARG A 804 -29.36 36.05 -28.06
CA ARG A 804 -29.44 35.31 -29.34
C ARG A 804 -29.20 33.80 -29.17
N VAL A 805 -28.29 33.39 -28.30
CA VAL A 805 -27.95 31.95 -28.10
C VAL A 805 -29.01 31.21 -27.28
N PHE A 806 -29.57 31.85 -26.25
CA PHE A 806 -30.42 31.13 -25.27
C PHE A 806 -31.95 31.35 -25.46
N HIS A 807 -32.42 32.41 -26.13
CA HIS A 807 -33.85 32.63 -26.39
C HIS A 807 -34.41 31.84 -27.61
N PRO A 808 -35.74 31.65 -27.70
CA PRO A 808 -36.39 30.99 -28.85
C PRO A 808 -36.15 31.74 -30.17
N ALA A 809 -35.98 30.99 -31.27
CA ALA A 809 -35.73 31.56 -32.59
C ALA A 809 -36.89 32.44 -33.11
N GLU A 810 -38.11 32.21 -32.61
CA GLU A 810 -39.32 32.98 -32.96
C GLU A 810 -39.27 34.45 -32.51
N THR A 811 -38.35 34.80 -31.60
CA THR A 811 -38.21 36.18 -31.09
C THR A 811 -37.38 37.08 -32.03
N MET A 812 -36.58 36.50 -32.92
CA MET A 812 -35.77 37.23 -33.91
C MET A 812 -35.61 36.39 -35.18
N THR A 813 -36.31 36.76 -36.25
CA THR A 813 -36.20 36.13 -37.57
C THR A 813 -35.15 36.85 -38.41
N ALA A 814 -34.22 36.10 -38.99
CA ALA A 814 -33.28 36.66 -39.96
C ALA A 814 -34.01 36.90 -41.29
N THR A 815 -33.76 38.06 -41.90
CA THR A 815 -34.36 38.41 -43.19
C THR A 815 -33.67 37.68 -44.35
N THR A 816 -32.38 37.40 -44.25
CA THR A 816 -31.59 36.62 -45.22
C THR A 816 -30.67 35.60 -44.53
N VAL A 817 -30.21 34.60 -45.27
CA VAL A 817 -29.23 33.59 -44.78
C VAL A 817 -27.90 34.25 -44.40
N ASP A 818 -27.48 35.25 -45.17
CA ASP A 818 -26.26 36.05 -44.93
C ASP A 818 -26.34 36.80 -43.59
N GLN A 819 -27.51 37.36 -43.28
CA GLN A 819 -27.75 38.01 -41.99
C GLN A 819 -27.66 37.00 -40.84
N ALA A 820 -28.23 35.78 -41.00
CA ALA A 820 -28.11 34.72 -40.01
C ALA A 820 -26.64 34.26 -39.79
N TRP A 821 -25.84 34.21 -40.86
CA TRP A 821 -24.42 33.90 -40.78
C TRP A 821 -23.60 35.01 -40.11
N SER A 822 -23.90 36.28 -40.40
CA SER A 822 -23.24 37.43 -39.75
C SER A 822 -23.45 37.43 -38.23
N TRP A 823 -24.67 37.11 -37.76
CA TRP A 823 -24.98 36.98 -36.34
C TRP A 823 -24.24 35.81 -35.69
N TYR A 824 -24.13 34.70 -36.42
CA TYR A 824 -23.35 33.55 -35.97
C TYR A 824 -21.85 33.87 -35.83
N ARG A 825 -21.27 34.58 -36.81
CA ARG A 825 -19.86 35.02 -36.75
C ARG A 825 -19.61 36.00 -35.60
N GLU A 826 -20.50 36.98 -35.41
CA GLU A 826 -20.41 37.95 -34.29
C GLU A 826 -20.45 37.24 -32.93
N ALA A 827 -21.41 36.32 -32.74
CA ALA A 827 -21.51 35.53 -31.52
C ALA A 827 -20.41 34.46 -31.41
N GLY A 828 -19.82 34.03 -32.51
CA GLY A 828 -18.76 33.03 -32.60
C GLY A 828 -17.35 33.56 -32.37
N GLN A 829 -17.17 34.89 -32.20
CA GLN A 829 -15.87 35.50 -31.93
C GLN A 829 -15.21 34.90 -30.67
N PRO A 830 -13.87 34.73 -30.64
CA PRO A 830 -13.18 34.07 -29.52
C PRO A 830 -13.45 34.72 -28.16
N ALA A 831 -13.43 36.06 -28.10
CA ALA A 831 -13.69 36.81 -26.86
C ALA A 831 -15.14 36.64 -26.37
N GLN A 832 -16.12 36.67 -27.28
CA GLN A 832 -17.54 36.49 -26.94
C GLN A 832 -17.83 35.06 -26.48
N ARG A 833 -17.26 34.06 -27.16
CA ARG A 833 -17.36 32.66 -26.75
C ARG A 833 -16.70 32.45 -25.38
N ALA A 834 -15.47 32.92 -25.19
CA ALA A 834 -14.76 32.78 -23.93
C ALA A 834 -15.55 33.40 -22.76
N ALA A 835 -16.10 34.61 -22.94
CA ALA A 835 -16.94 35.25 -21.93
C ALA A 835 -18.19 34.43 -21.58
N ARG A 836 -18.89 33.87 -22.59
CA ARG A 836 -20.07 33.02 -22.35
C ARG A 836 -19.71 31.71 -21.66
N THR A 837 -18.62 31.06 -22.08
CA THR A 837 -18.14 29.82 -21.45
C THR A 837 -17.72 30.07 -20.01
N ILE A 838 -17.04 31.18 -19.71
CA ILE A 838 -16.68 31.56 -18.34
C ILE A 838 -17.93 31.82 -17.50
N LEU A 839 -18.94 32.52 -18.04
CA LEU A 839 -20.21 32.73 -17.34
C LEU A 839 -20.89 31.39 -17.01
N LEU A 840 -20.96 30.46 -17.98
CA LEU A 840 -21.49 29.11 -17.75
C LEU A 840 -20.68 28.33 -16.72
N PHE A 841 -19.35 28.49 -16.72
CA PHE A 841 -18.47 27.85 -15.75
C PHE A 841 -18.65 28.41 -14.34
N LEU A 842 -18.81 29.72 -14.18
CA LEU A 842 -19.14 30.33 -12.88
C LEU A 842 -20.50 29.83 -12.37
N LEU A 843 -21.49 29.71 -13.25
CA LEU A 843 -22.78 29.13 -12.89
C LEU A 843 -22.66 27.63 -12.52
N TYR A 844 -21.83 26.88 -13.25
CA TYR A 844 -21.52 25.49 -12.93
C TYR A 844 -20.90 25.36 -11.53
N LEU A 845 -19.92 26.22 -11.19
CA LEU A 845 -19.34 26.29 -9.86
C LEU A 845 -20.35 26.73 -8.79
N ALA A 846 -21.26 27.65 -9.12
CA ALA A 846 -22.33 28.08 -8.22
C ALA A 846 -23.37 26.98 -7.95
N VAL A 847 -23.44 25.94 -8.79
CA VAL A 847 -24.25 24.74 -8.53
C VAL A 847 -23.43 23.71 -7.74
N MET A 848 -22.20 23.42 -8.17
CA MET A 848 -21.36 22.37 -7.56
C MET A 848 -20.84 22.75 -6.17
N GLY A 849 -20.57 24.03 -5.91
CA GLY A 849 -20.07 24.53 -4.62
C GLY A 849 -21.09 24.33 -3.49
N PRO A 850 -22.33 24.83 -3.62
CA PRO A 850 -23.38 24.56 -2.65
C PRO A 850 -23.75 23.09 -2.55
N LEU A 851 -23.74 22.34 -3.65
CA LEU A 851 -23.97 20.90 -3.63
C LEU A 851 -22.94 20.19 -2.74
N LYS A 852 -21.66 20.55 -2.84
CA LYS A 852 -20.62 20.06 -1.93
C LYS A 852 -20.90 20.47 -0.49
N HIS A 853 -21.09 21.76 -0.22
CA HIS A 853 -21.12 22.23 1.18
C HIS A 853 -22.40 21.88 1.94
N TRP A 854 -23.56 21.83 1.26
CA TRP A 854 -24.86 21.70 1.91
C TRP A 854 -25.55 20.35 1.69
N VAL A 855 -25.13 19.58 0.68
CA VAL A 855 -25.82 18.31 0.30
C VAL A 855 -24.90 17.11 0.45
N LEU A 856 -23.63 17.23 0.03
CA LEU A 856 -22.67 16.14 -0.01
C LEU A 856 -21.49 16.46 0.91
N ASP A 857 -21.69 16.30 2.22
CA ASP A 857 -20.65 16.49 3.25
C ASP A 857 -19.64 15.32 3.28
N GLU A 858 -19.17 14.91 2.11
CA GLU A 858 -18.18 13.85 1.96
C GLU A 858 -16.79 14.44 1.77
N GLU A 859 -15.85 14.00 2.60
CA GLU A 859 -14.45 14.38 2.46
C GLU A 859 -13.78 13.63 1.28
N MET A 860 -12.99 14.36 0.50
CA MET A 860 -12.17 13.77 -0.54
C MET A 860 -10.89 13.24 0.10
N ILE A 861 -10.82 11.93 0.34
CA ILE A 861 -9.66 11.26 0.91
C ILE A 861 -8.63 11.06 -0.21
N HIS A 862 -7.45 11.62 -0.01
CA HIS A 862 -6.32 11.53 -0.92
C HIS A 862 -5.28 10.57 -0.32
N PRO A 863 -4.93 9.45 -0.99
CA PRO A 863 -3.96 8.49 -0.49
C PRO A 863 -2.52 8.97 -0.74
N CYS A 864 -2.21 10.21 -0.34
CA CYS A 864 -0.90 10.83 -0.56
C CYS A 864 -0.03 10.76 0.70
N ARG A 865 1.28 10.56 0.50
CA ARG A 865 2.30 10.61 1.56
C ARG A 865 3.27 11.78 1.39
N GLY A 866 3.31 12.66 2.38
CA GLY A 866 4.23 13.79 2.45
C GLY A 866 3.75 15.04 1.71
N HIS A 867 4.38 16.18 2.00
CA HIS A 867 3.88 17.49 1.58
C HIS A 867 3.86 17.68 0.06
N LEU A 868 4.91 17.26 -0.65
CA LEU A 868 5.04 17.45 -2.10
C LEU A 868 3.95 16.68 -2.86
N SER A 869 3.78 15.39 -2.57
CA SER A 869 2.83 14.52 -3.26
C SER A 869 1.39 14.98 -3.03
N CYS A 870 1.04 15.34 -1.79
CA CYS A 870 -0.28 15.87 -1.44
C CYS A 870 -0.57 17.21 -2.11
N THR A 871 0.43 18.12 -2.19
CA THR A 871 0.27 19.41 -2.89
C THR A 871 0.03 19.20 -4.38
N VAL A 872 0.81 18.30 -5.01
CA VAL A 872 0.68 17.98 -6.44
C VAL A 872 -0.70 17.38 -6.73
N ASP A 873 -1.13 16.40 -5.94
CA ASP A 873 -2.46 15.78 -6.09
C ASP A 873 -3.59 16.81 -5.94
N TRP A 874 -3.52 17.71 -4.96
CA TRP A 874 -4.52 18.76 -4.79
C TRP A 874 -4.58 19.70 -6.01
N VAL A 875 -3.42 20.20 -6.48
CA VAL A 875 -3.34 21.11 -7.63
C VAL A 875 -3.83 20.43 -8.92
N LEU A 876 -3.39 19.19 -9.19
CA LEU A 876 -3.75 18.47 -10.40
C LEU A 876 -5.20 17.98 -10.38
N THR A 877 -5.73 17.60 -9.23
CA THR A 877 -7.15 17.29 -9.06
C THR A 877 -8.01 18.52 -9.38
N LEU A 878 -7.72 19.66 -8.75
CA LEU A 878 -8.48 20.88 -8.98
C LEU A 878 -8.36 21.37 -10.44
N GLY A 879 -7.13 21.36 -10.97
CA GLY A 879 -6.83 21.78 -12.34
C GLY A 879 -7.51 20.90 -13.39
N SER A 880 -7.47 19.57 -13.22
CA SER A 880 -8.09 18.63 -14.16
C SER A 880 -9.62 18.72 -14.13
N VAL A 881 -10.24 18.77 -12.95
CA VAL A 881 -11.71 18.92 -12.80
C VAL A 881 -12.18 20.25 -13.43
N ALA A 882 -11.50 21.36 -13.13
CA ALA A 882 -11.84 22.67 -13.69
C ALA A 882 -11.71 22.71 -15.22
N LEU A 883 -10.60 22.21 -15.77
CA LEU A 883 -10.34 22.26 -17.22
C LEU A 883 -11.23 21.30 -18.01
N VAL A 884 -11.56 20.12 -17.48
CA VAL A 884 -12.51 19.19 -18.10
C VAL A 884 -13.91 19.81 -18.14
N GLY A 885 -14.36 20.40 -17.03
CA GLY A 885 -15.64 21.12 -16.97
C GLY A 885 -15.68 22.28 -17.96
N LEU A 886 -14.62 23.10 -18.00
CA LEU A 886 -14.50 24.22 -18.93
C LEU A 886 -14.51 23.75 -20.41
N LEU A 887 -13.77 22.70 -20.73
CA LEU A 887 -13.74 22.10 -22.08
C LEU A 887 -15.14 21.63 -22.50
N ASN A 888 -15.86 20.95 -21.61
CA ASN A 888 -17.20 20.46 -21.90
C ASN A 888 -18.21 21.61 -22.12
N LEU A 889 -18.15 22.64 -21.28
CA LEU A 889 -18.99 23.84 -21.41
C LEU A 889 -18.66 24.65 -22.67
N ALA A 890 -17.39 24.70 -23.08
CA ALA A 890 -16.97 25.34 -24.33
C ALA A 890 -17.57 24.63 -25.56
N VAL A 891 -17.55 23.29 -25.54
CA VAL A 891 -18.18 22.45 -26.57
C VAL A 891 -19.69 22.63 -26.56
N PHE A 892 -20.31 22.67 -25.39
CA PHE A 892 -21.74 22.89 -25.24
C PHE A 892 -22.19 24.27 -25.76
N ASP A 893 -21.46 25.35 -25.48
CA ASP A 893 -21.71 26.67 -26.07
C ASP A 893 -21.63 26.62 -27.60
N ALA A 894 -20.61 25.94 -28.14
CA ALA A 894 -20.46 25.78 -29.59
C ALA A 894 -21.65 25.05 -30.23
N VAL A 895 -22.14 24.00 -29.57
CA VAL A 895 -23.33 23.25 -30.01
C VAL A 895 -24.59 24.10 -29.91
N MET A 896 -24.81 24.82 -28.80
CA MET A 896 -25.98 25.68 -28.62
C MET A 896 -26.04 26.79 -29.66
N LEU A 897 -24.90 27.45 -29.92
CA LEU A 897 -24.79 28.46 -30.97
C LEU A 897 -25.09 27.85 -32.36
N CYS A 898 -24.55 26.66 -32.65
CA CYS A 898 -24.80 25.96 -33.91
C CYS A 898 -26.28 25.57 -34.08
N ARG A 899 -26.91 25.04 -33.03
CA ARG A 899 -28.34 24.71 -33.00
C ARG A 899 -29.21 25.93 -33.30
N ARG A 900 -28.88 27.09 -32.72
CA ARG A 900 -29.64 28.33 -32.95
C ARG A 900 -29.50 28.83 -34.37
N TRP A 901 -28.28 28.79 -34.90
CA TRP A 901 -28.02 29.17 -36.27
C TRP A 901 -28.77 28.29 -37.28
N ILE A 902 -28.83 26.97 -37.08
CA ILE A 902 -29.67 26.07 -37.89
C ILE A 902 -31.13 26.56 -37.88
N GLY A 903 -31.65 26.95 -36.71
CA GLY A 903 -32.99 27.51 -36.58
C GLY A 903 -33.19 28.79 -37.41
N TRP A 904 -32.27 29.75 -37.33
CA TRP A 904 -32.34 30.99 -38.11
C TRP A 904 -32.28 30.74 -39.63
N VAL A 905 -31.42 29.81 -40.07
CA VAL A 905 -31.31 29.44 -41.49
C VAL A 905 -32.58 28.75 -42.00
N THR A 906 -33.23 27.92 -41.17
CA THR A 906 -34.50 27.28 -41.56
C THR A 906 -35.70 28.24 -41.58
N ALA A 907 -35.64 29.34 -40.82
CA ALA A 907 -36.74 30.29 -40.67
C ALA A 907 -36.60 31.54 -41.55
N SER A 908 -35.47 31.72 -42.24
CA SER A 908 -35.23 32.89 -43.10
C SER A 908 -36.17 32.90 -44.31
N THR A 909 -36.84 34.03 -44.53
CA THR A 909 -37.85 34.20 -45.58
C THR A 909 -37.34 34.88 -46.85
N GLY A 910 -36.31 35.72 -46.75
CA GLY A 910 -35.56 36.26 -47.90
C GLY A 910 -34.40 35.32 -48.23
N GLY A 911 -34.21 35.03 -49.52
CA GLY A 911 -33.22 34.07 -50.00
C GLY A 911 -31.76 34.44 -49.73
N TRP A 912 -30.88 33.78 -50.47
CA TRP A 912 -29.44 34.09 -50.54
C TRP A 912 -29.22 35.44 -51.24
N SER A 913 -28.09 36.13 -50.98
CA SER A 913 -27.77 37.34 -51.73
C SER A 913 -27.55 37.06 -53.22
N ASP A 914 -27.77 38.08 -54.05
CA ASP A 914 -27.71 37.99 -55.52
C ASP A 914 -26.36 37.45 -56.04
N GLN A 915 -25.26 37.70 -55.30
CA GLN A 915 -23.92 37.21 -55.65
C GLN A 915 -23.77 35.68 -55.45
N VAL A 916 -24.29 35.15 -54.33
CA VAL A 916 -24.25 33.71 -54.03
C VAL A 916 -25.15 32.94 -54.99
N GLN A 917 -26.27 33.56 -55.39
CA GLN A 917 -27.17 33.03 -56.40
C GLN A 917 -26.50 32.82 -57.76
N GLU A 918 -25.71 33.78 -58.23
CA GLU A 918 -25.06 33.71 -59.54
C GLU A 918 -23.90 32.70 -59.60
N GLU A 919 -23.14 32.54 -58.52
CA GLU A 919 -22.02 31.57 -58.45
C GLU A 919 -22.53 30.12 -58.41
N TYR A 920 -23.52 29.82 -57.57
CA TYR A 920 -24.10 28.47 -57.50
C TYR A 920 -24.84 28.10 -58.80
N LEU A 921 -25.47 29.06 -59.49
CA LEU A 921 -26.05 28.82 -60.82
C LEU A 921 -24.98 28.46 -61.86
N ARG A 922 -23.79 29.07 -61.75
CA ARG A 922 -22.65 28.83 -62.65
C ARG A 922 -22.03 27.44 -62.46
N ASP A 923 -21.87 26.99 -61.20
CA ASP A 923 -21.30 25.66 -60.88
C ASP A 923 -22.19 24.50 -61.37
N TYR A 924 -23.51 24.72 -61.42
CA TYR A 924 -24.46 23.74 -61.96
C TYR A 924 -24.79 23.96 -63.45
N GLY A 925 -24.13 24.92 -64.12
CA GLY A 925 -24.23 25.14 -65.57
C GLY A 925 -25.55 25.78 -66.05
N LEU A 926 -26.23 26.55 -65.19
CA LEU A 926 -27.53 27.19 -65.47
C LEU A 926 -27.36 28.70 -65.75
N GLY A 927 -28.11 29.24 -66.73
CA GLY A 927 -27.98 30.64 -67.19
C GLY A 927 -28.87 31.64 -66.44
N GLN A 928 -28.62 32.96 -66.58
CA GLN A 928 -29.40 34.04 -65.93
C GLN A 928 -30.93 34.01 -66.20
N ALA A 929 -31.37 33.35 -67.27
CA ALA A 929 -32.79 33.17 -67.61
C ALA A 929 -33.52 32.12 -66.74
N GLN A 930 -32.79 31.34 -65.92
CA GLN A 930 -33.31 30.25 -65.07
C GLN A 930 -33.33 30.59 -63.57
N LYS A 931 -33.42 31.88 -63.19
CA LYS A 931 -33.54 32.31 -61.78
C LYS A 931 -34.69 31.61 -61.01
N ALA A 932 -35.74 31.18 -61.68
CA ALA A 932 -36.83 30.38 -61.10
C ALA A 932 -36.43 28.94 -60.72
N GLU A 933 -35.36 28.37 -61.30
CA GLU A 933 -34.83 27.05 -60.94
C GLU A 933 -33.91 27.10 -59.70
N PHE A 934 -33.34 28.27 -59.37
CA PHE A 934 -32.57 28.47 -58.14
C PHE A 934 -33.41 28.26 -56.87
N GLU A 935 -34.72 28.51 -56.93
CA GLU A 935 -35.64 28.21 -55.82
C GLU A 935 -35.65 26.73 -55.41
N LYS A 936 -35.20 25.81 -56.28
CA LYS A 936 -35.08 24.38 -55.99
C LYS A 936 -33.70 24.01 -55.43
N LEU A 937 -32.64 24.62 -55.95
CA LEU A 937 -31.24 24.42 -55.50
C LEU A 937 -30.94 25.03 -54.13
N LYS A 938 -31.70 26.05 -53.69
CA LYS A 938 -31.52 26.69 -52.37
C LYS A 938 -31.60 25.71 -51.20
N TYR A 939 -32.41 24.65 -51.32
CA TYR A 939 -32.57 23.62 -50.30
C TYR A 939 -31.32 22.75 -50.16
N LEU A 940 -30.67 22.41 -51.28
CA LEU A 940 -29.44 21.64 -51.31
C LEU A 940 -28.27 22.44 -50.72
N ALA A 941 -28.13 23.71 -51.09
CA ALA A 941 -27.09 24.60 -50.56
C ALA A 941 -27.20 24.80 -49.03
N VAL A 942 -28.43 24.88 -48.49
CA VAL A 942 -28.65 24.97 -47.03
C VAL A 942 -28.27 23.66 -46.32
N VAL A 943 -28.58 22.50 -46.91
CA VAL A 943 -28.21 21.20 -46.32
C VAL A 943 -26.69 21.04 -46.33
N ASP A 944 -26.01 21.41 -47.42
CA ASP A 944 -24.55 21.35 -47.48
C ASP A 944 -23.88 22.33 -46.49
N LEU A 945 -24.37 23.58 -46.41
CA LEU A 945 -23.93 24.57 -45.43
C LEU A 945 -24.05 24.06 -43.99
N ILE A 946 -25.19 23.46 -43.63
CA ILE A 946 -25.41 22.86 -42.31
C ILE A 946 -24.49 21.65 -42.12
N GLY A 947 -24.32 20.80 -43.14
CA GLY A 947 -23.46 19.62 -43.11
C GLY A 947 -22.01 19.99 -42.79
N GLN A 948 -21.43 20.93 -43.54
CA GLN A 948 -20.04 21.38 -43.37
C GLN A 948 -19.78 21.99 -41.99
N ARG A 949 -20.70 22.83 -41.48
CA ARG A 949 -20.51 23.43 -40.14
C ARG A 949 -20.70 22.42 -39.03
N THR A 950 -21.72 21.59 -39.13
CA THR A 950 -22.04 20.61 -38.09
C THR A 950 -21.02 19.48 -38.03
N GLU A 951 -20.28 19.19 -39.10
CA GLU A 951 -19.16 18.23 -39.08
C GLU A 951 -18.06 18.62 -38.09
N VAL A 952 -17.61 19.88 -38.13
CA VAL A 952 -16.57 20.38 -37.21
C VAL A 952 -17.09 20.40 -35.78
N VAL A 953 -18.34 20.84 -35.58
CA VAL A 953 -18.99 20.86 -34.26
C VAL A 953 -19.17 19.43 -33.71
N ASN A 954 -19.55 18.46 -34.53
CA ASN A 954 -19.71 17.07 -34.13
C ASN A 954 -18.38 16.42 -33.72
N ARG A 955 -17.26 16.80 -34.38
CA ARG A 955 -15.91 16.36 -33.97
C ARG A 955 -15.51 16.88 -32.58
N LEU A 956 -15.90 18.11 -32.24
CA LEU A 956 -15.61 18.74 -30.96
C LEU A 956 -16.28 18.04 -29.78
N ILE A 957 -17.45 17.42 -29.99
CA ILE A 957 -18.18 16.70 -28.93
C ILE A 957 -17.36 15.53 -28.39
N ARG A 958 -16.39 14.99 -29.14
CA ARG A 958 -15.50 13.90 -28.70
C ARG A 958 -14.46 14.34 -27.66
N TYR A 959 -14.09 15.62 -27.66
CA TYR A 959 -12.93 16.11 -26.89
C TYR A 959 -13.08 15.92 -25.37
N PRO A 960 -14.22 16.28 -24.74
CA PRO A 960 -14.41 16.06 -23.31
C PRO A 960 -14.41 14.58 -22.92
N PHE A 961 -14.88 13.68 -23.79
CA PHE A 961 -14.92 12.24 -23.50
C PHE A 961 -13.52 11.62 -23.36
N PHE A 962 -12.57 12.00 -24.23
CA PHE A 962 -11.18 11.52 -24.08
C PHE A 962 -10.57 11.94 -22.75
N ALA A 963 -10.77 13.20 -22.36
CA ALA A 963 -10.27 13.72 -21.09
C ALA A 963 -10.95 13.04 -19.88
N LEU A 964 -12.27 12.83 -19.94
CA LEU A 964 -13.02 12.12 -18.89
C LEU A 964 -12.57 10.66 -18.73
N LEU A 965 -12.36 9.92 -19.83
CA LEU A 965 -11.94 8.52 -19.78
C LEU A 965 -10.56 8.37 -19.12
N ILE A 966 -9.60 9.21 -19.50
CA ILE A 966 -8.26 9.20 -18.88
C ILE A 966 -8.34 9.57 -17.40
N MET A 967 -9.18 10.56 -17.04
CA MET A 967 -9.36 10.95 -15.64
C MET A 967 -9.99 9.83 -14.79
N ILE A 968 -10.94 9.07 -15.34
CA ILE A 968 -11.53 7.89 -14.68
C ILE A 968 -10.47 6.78 -14.54
N ALA A 969 -9.70 6.50 -15.59
CA ALA A 969 -8.61 5.51 -15.56
C ALA A 969 -7.52 5.88 -14.55
N GLY A 970 -7.20 7.17 -14.41
CA GLY A 970 -6.29 7.69 -13.41
C GLY A 970 -6.77 7.52 -11.97
N ARG A 971 -8.03 7.17 -11.75
CA ARG A 971 -8.59 6.90 -10.42
C ARG A 971 -8.69 5.40 -10.10
N SER A 972 -8.06 4.54 -10.90
CA SER A 972 -8.10 3.09 -10.71
C SER A 972 -7.48 2.64 -9.38
N ASP A 973 -8.11 1.66 -8.73
CA ASP A 973 -7.56 0.95 -7.57
C ASP A 973 -6.29 0.16 -7.91
N TYR A 974 -5.96 0.08 -9.20
CA TYR A 974 -4.68 -0.47 -9.65
C TYR A 974 -3.50 0.33 -9.08
N PHE A 975 -3.58 1.66 -9.03
CA PHE A 975 -2.45 2.51 -8.62
C PHE A 975 -2.38 2.73 -7.12
N ASP A 976 -3.53 3.01 -6.49
CA ASP A 976 -3.63 3.25 -5.04
C ASP A 976 -5.06 3.04 -4.53
N ILE A 977 -5.37 3.34 -3.27
CA ILE A 977 -6.73 3.32 -2.70
C ILE A 977 -7.38 4.69 -2.90
N TRP A 978 -7.94 4.91 -4.09
CA TRP A 978 -8.70 6.12 -4.36
C TRP A 978 -10.12 6.02 -3.83
N ASN A 979 -10.57 7.07 -3.15
CA ASN A 979 -11.97 7.19 -2.78
C ASN A 979 -12.84 7.67 -3.95
N TYR A 980 -14.14 7.34 -3.95
CA TYR A 980 -15.09 7.76 -4.99
C TYR A 980 -16.23 8.57 -4.37
N PRO A 981 -15.98 9.83 -3.97
CA PRO A 981 -17.00 10.65 -3.35
C PRO A 981 -18.14 10.91 -4.34
N LEU A 982 -19.37 10.96 -3.83
CA LEU A 982 -20.58 11.21 -4.61
C LEU A 982 -20.46 12.49 -5.43
N LEU A 983 -19.81 13.53 -4.91
CA LEU A 983 -19.58 14.79 -5.63
C LEU A 983 -18.83 14.58 -6.95
N LEU A 984 -17.81 13.71 -6.94
CA LEU A 984 -17.04 13.40 -8.14
C LEU A 984 -17.87 12.56 -9.13
N LEU A 985 -18.63 11.59 -8.63
CA LEU A 985 -19.51 10.78 -9.46
C LEU A 985 -20.59 11.65 -10.12
N CYS A 986 -21.18 12.59 -9.38
CA CYS A 986 -22.08 13.61 -9.89
C CYS A 986 -21.39 14.49 -10.93
N PHE A 987 -20.14 14.91 -10.69
CA PHE A 987 -19.35 15.65 -11.67
C PHE A 987 -19.16 14.87 -12.97
N TRP A 988 -18.75 13.60 -12.91
CA TRP A 988 -18.60 12.74 -14.09
C TRP A 988 -19.93 12.53 -14.82
N ALA A 989 -20.98 12.16 -14.10
CA ALA A 989 -22.31 11.91 -14.65
C ALA A 989 -22.88 13.17 -15.33
N LEU A 990 -22.77 14.33 -14.69
CA LEU A 990 -23.22 15.61 -15.23
C LEU A 990 -22.46 15.97 -16.51
N ASN A 991 -21.15 15.76 -16.55
CA ASN A 991 -20.35 16.05 -17.74
C ASN A 991 -20.68 15.11 -18.91
N VAL A 992 -20.86 13.81 -18.65
CA VAL A 992 -21.31 12.85 -19.66
C VAL A 992 -22.70 13.22 -20.17
N LEU A 993 -23.63 13.55 -19.28
CA LEU A 993 -24.99 13.97 -19.64
C LEU A 993 -24.98 15.24 -20.49
N LEU A 994 -24.17 16.23 -20.13
CA LEU A 994 -24.06 17.50 -20.87
C LEU A 994 -23.55 17.27 -22.30
N ALA A 995 -22.57 16.39 -22.47
CA ALA A 995 -22.01 16.05 -23.77
C ALA A 995 -23.00 15.23 -24.64
N LEU A 996 -23.72 14.28 -24.03
CA LEU A 996 -24.80 13.53 -24.71
C LEU A 996 -25.96 14.45 -25.11
N LEU A 997 -26.35 15.36 -24.22
CA LEU A 997 -27.40 16.33 -24.47
C LEU A 997 -27.00 17.29 -25.60
N ALA A 998 -25.73 17.72 -25.65
CA ALA A 998 -25.21 18.49 -26.79
C ALA A 998 -25.37 17.71 -28.11
N ALA A 999 -24.93 16.46 -28.17
CA ALA A 999 -25.05 15.62 -29.37
C ALA A 999 -26.51 15.45 -29.81
N LEU A 1000 -27.40 15.11 -28.87
CA LEU A 1000 -28.83 14.93 -29.12
C LEU A 1000 -29.51 16.22 -29.62
N LEU A 1001 -29.17 17.36 -29.02
CA LEU A 1001 -29.72 18.66 -29.41
C LEU A 1001 -29.26 19.06 -30.82
N LEU A 1002 -28.00 18.80 -31.16
CA LEU A 1002 -27.46 19.06 -32.49
C LEU A 1002 -28.14 18.17 -33.55
N TYR A 1003 -28.22 16.87 -33.27
CA TYR A 1003 -28.89 15.91 -34.15
C TYR A 1003 -30.36 16.29 -34.38
N ARG A 1004 -31.13 16.56 -33.31
CA ARG A 1004 -32.55 16.94 -33.44
C ARG A 1004 -32.72 18.23 -34.25
N ALA A 1005 -31.82 19.21 -34.08
CA ALA A 1005 -31.86 20.45 -34.86
C ALA A 1005 -31.61 20.18 -36.35
N ALA A 1006 -30.59 19.37 -36.68
CA ALA A 1006 -30.28 19.00 -38.06
C ALA A 1006 -31.42 18.16 -38.69
N SER A 1007 -31.92 17.12 -37.99
CA SER A 1007 -33.01 16.28 -38.51
C SER A 1007 -34.30 17.06 -38.76
N ARG A 1008 -34.65 18.01 -37.87
CA ARG A 1008 -35.80 18.91 -38.09
C ARG A 1008 -35.59 19.83 -39.29
N ALA A 1009 -34.38 20.34 -39.48
CA ALA A 1009 -34.02 21.12 -40.66
C ALA A 1009 -34.18 20.27 -41.94
N LYS A 1010 -33.60 19.07 -41.99
CA LYS A 1010 -33.73 18.14 -43.14
C LYS A 1010 -35.20 17.82 -43.45
N ALA A 1011 -35.99 17.51 -42.43
CA ALA A 1011 -37.43 17.26 -42.59
C ALA A 1011 -38.19 18.49 -43.12
N ALA A 1012 -37.94 19.68 -42.58
CA ALA A 1012 -38.57 20.92 -43.04
C ALA A 1012 -38.25 21.19 -44.52
N MET A 1013 -37.00 20.97 -44.94
CA MET A 1013 -36.58 21.16 -46.33
C MET A 1013 -37.21 20.12 -47.27
N LEU A 1014 -37.27 18.84 -46.88
CA LEU A 1014 -37.97 17.80 -47.65
C LEU A 1014 -39.48 18.09 -47.79
N THR A 1015 -40.13 18.61 -46.73
CA THR A 1015 -41.54 19.03 -46.83
C THR A 1015 -41.74 20.27 -47.70
N GLY A 1016 -40.74 21.16 -47.79
CA GLY A 1016 -40.74 22.29 -48.72
C GLY A 1016 -40.66 21.81 -50.17
N LEU A 1017 -39.71 20.90 -50.45
CA LEU A 1017 -39.53 20.26 -51.76
C LEU A 1017 -40.76 19.47 -52.19
N SER A 1018 -41.41 18.72 -51.29
CA SER A 1018 -42.62 17.96 -51.60
C SER A 1018 -43.83 18.86 -51.90
N ARG A 1019 -44.01 19.98 -51.18
CA ARG A 1019 -45.03 20.98 -51.52
C ARG A 1019 -44.81 21.58 -52.90
N GLN A 1020 -43.55 21.88 -53.26
CA GLN A 1020 -43.22 22.38 -54.60
C GLN A 1020 -43.44 21.31 -55.68
N MET A 1021 -43.17 20.04 -55.40
CA MET A 1021 -43.50 18.90 -56.28
C MET A 1021 -45.01 18.83 -56.54
N VAL A 1022 -45.83 19.03 -55.50
CA VAL A 1022 -47.31 19.06 -55.62
C VAL A 1022 -47.80 20.28 -56.38
N GLN A 1023 -47.18 21.46 -56.21
CA GLN A 1023 -47.51 22.65 -56.98
C GLN A 1023 -47.10 22.51 -58.46
N ALA A 1024 -45.98 21.85 -58.74
CA ALA A 1024 -45.52 21.57 -60.10
C ALA A 1024 -46.42 20.57 -60.85
N LEU A 1025 -47.19 19.72 -60.14
CA LEU A 1025 -48.20 18.83 -60.74
C LEU A 1025 -49.41 19.59 -61.33
N GLY A 1026 -49.61 20.88 -61.01
CA GLY A 1026 -50.77 21.68 -61.42
C GLY A 1026 -50.62 22.55 -62.67
N ILE A 1027 -49.41 22.72 -63.25
CA ILE A 1027 -49.17 23.70 -64.34
C ILE A 1027 -48.21 23.17 -65.44
N GLY A 1028 -48.72 22.96 -66.66
CA GLY A 1028 -47.97 23.09 -67.94
C GLY A 1028 -47.18 21.89 -68.51
N GLN A 1029 -46.81 22.00 -69.81
CA GLN A 1029 -46.31 20.95 -70.73
C GLN A 1029 -44.92 20.31 -70.44
N ASP A 1030 -44.14 20.78 -69.44
CA ASP A 1030 -42.80 20.24 -69.09
C ASP A 1030 -42.82 19.37 -67.81
N ARG A 1031 -43.71 18.37 -67.77
CA ARG A 1031 -44.02 17.62 -66.54
C ARG A 1031 -42.91 16.65 -66.10
N ASP A 1032 -42.37 15.88 -67.05
CA ASP A 1032 -41.41 14.79 -66.75
C ASP A 1032 -40.02 15.29 -66.35
N VAL A 1033 -39.55 16.38 -66.97
CA VAL A 1033 -38.22 16.93 -66.71
C VAL A 1033 -38.17 17.58 -65.33
N ARG A 1034 -39.21 18.34 -64.95
CA ARG A 1034 -39.29 19.01 -63.64
C ARG A 1034 -39.47 18.01 -62.49
N MET A 1035 -40.22 16.93 -62.71
CA MET A 1035 -40.33 15.80 -61.77
C MET A 1035 -38.98 15.15 -61.52
N LYS A 1036 -38.26 14.78 -62.60
CA LYS A 1036 -36.94 14.15 -62.48
C LYS A 1036 -35.91 15.04 -61.77
N GLN A 1037 -35.93 16.36 -62.01
CA GLN A 1037 -35.07 17.30 -61.31
C GLN A 1037 -35.38 17.41 -59.80
N VAL A 1038 -36.65 17.51 -59.41
CA VAL A 1038 -37.03 17.58 -57.98
C VAL A 1038 -36.77 16.25 -57.28
N GLN A 1039 -36.97 15.12 -57.97
CA GLN A 1039 -36.67 13.79 -57.46
C GLN A 1039 -35.15 13.58 -57.28
N PHE A 1040 -34.33 14.01 -58.24
CA PHE A 1040 -32.87 14.02 -58.10
C PHE A 1040 -32.40 14.84 -56.90
N ILE A 1041 -32.94 16.04 -56.68
CA ILE A 1041 -32.61 16.87 -55.52
C ILE A 1041 -33.11 16.23 -54.21
N THR A 1042 -34.26 15.56 -54.22
CA THR A 1042 -34.79 14.84 -53.06
C THR A 1042 -33.89 13.67 -52.69
N ASP A 1043 -33.47 12.87 -53.68
CA ASP A 1043 -32.55 11.75 -53.49
C ASP A 1043 -31.19 12.22 -52.97
N GLU A 1044 -30.66 13.34 -53.47
CA GLU A 1044 -29.37 13.90 -53.02
C GLU A 1044 -29.45 14.47 -51.59
N VAL A 1045 -30.56 15.15 -51.24
CA VAL A 1045 -30.80 15.61 -49.86
C VAL A 1045 -30.98 14.43 -48.90
N GLU A 1046 -31.65 13.37 -49.34
CA GLU A 1046 -31.86 12.16 -48.54
C GLU A 1046 -30.54 11.40 -48.34
N ALA A 1047 -29.73 11.26 -49.38
CA ALA A 1047 -28.42 10.62 -49.38
C ALA A 1047 -27.31 11.41 -48.66
N ASN A 1048 -27.50 12.71 -48.38
CA ASN A 1048 -26.53 13.50 -47.65
C ASN A 1048 -26.48 13.09 -46.16
N GLU A 1049 -25.44 12.32 -45.81
CA GLU A 1049 -25.08 11.87 -44.47
C GLU A 1049 -23.83 12.61 -43.92
N GLN A 1050 -23.71 13.91 -44.16
CA GLN A 1050 -22.59 14.70 -43.63
C GLN A 1050 -22.91 15.37 -42.28
N GLY A 1051 -21.90 15.52 -41.42
CA GLY A 1051 -22.00 16.26 -40.17
C GLY A 1051 -23.04 15.71 -39.18
N ALA A 1052 -24.05 16.52 -38.84
CA ALA A 1052 -25.14 16.16 -37.92
C ALA A 1052 -26.29 15.39 -38.58
N PHE A 1053 -26.25 15.15 -39.90
CA PHE A 1053 -27.26 14.33 -40.60
C PHE A 1053 -26.98 12.83 -40.51
N VAL A 1054 -25.81 12.43 -40.00
CA VAL A 1054 -25.42 11.04 -39.73
C VAL A 1054 -26.36 10.42 -38.68
N PRO A 1055 -26.82 9.16 -38.88
CA PRO A 1055 -27.63 8.45 -37.89
C PRO A 1055 -26.99 8.43 -36.50
N LEU A 1056 -27.82 8.58 -35.45
CA LEU A 1056 -27.35 8.78 -34.08
C LEU A 1056 -26.32 7.72 -33.64
N TYR A 1057 -26.51 6.44 -33.98
CA TYR A 1057 -25.60 5.35 -33.61
C TYR A 1057 -24.22 5.41 -34.29
N GLN A 1058 -24.11 6.04 -35.46
CA GLN A 1058 -22.85 6.29 -36.15
C GLN A 1058 -22.23 7.63 -35.73
N GLN A 1059 -22.92 8.38 -34.86
CA GLN A 1059 -22.31 9.57 -34.30
C GLN A 1059 -21.17 9.15 -33.38
N PRO A 1060 -20.03 9.83 -33.49
CA PRO A 1060 -18.81 9.41 -32.82
C PRO A 1060 -18.89 9.48 -31.29
N VAL A 1061 -19.85 10.24 -30.76
CA VAL A 1061 -20.13 10.31 -29.33
C VAL A 1061 -20.67 8.98 -28.82
N ILE A 1062 -21.57 8.34 -29.56
CA ILE A 1062 -22.14 7.04 -29.17
C ILE A 1062 -21.11 5.94 -29.34
N GLU A 1063 -20.33 5.96 -30.42
CA GLU A 1063 -19.23 5.02 -30.62
C GLU A 1063 -18.20 5.09 -29.48
N SER A 1064 -17.72 6.29 -29.14
CA SER A 1064 -16.72 6.48 -28.07
C SER A 1064 -17.29 6.25 -26.65
N SER A 1065 -18.55 6.63 -26.39
CA SER A 1065 -19.19 6.37 -25.09
C SER A 1065 -19.52 4.89 -24.87
N LEU A 1066 -19.84 4.12 -25.91
CA LEU A 1066 -20.02 2.67 -25.79
C LEU A 1066 -18.73 1.99 -25.32
N TYR A 1067 -17.58 2.33 -25.92
CA TYR A 1067 -16.29 1.79 -25.49
C TYR A 1067 -15.94 2.19 -24.05
N GLY A 1068 -16.19 3.45 -23.67
CA GLY A 1068 -15.97 3.93 -22.30
C GLY A 1068 -16.87 3.22 -21.27
N ILE A 1069 -18.16 3.02 -21.60
CA ILE A 1069 -19.13 2.33 -20.74
C ILE A 1069 -18.78 0.83 -20.63
N VAL A 1070 -18.40 0.18 -21.74
CA VAL A 1070 -17.97 -1.23 -21.72
C VAL A 1070 -16.71 -1.40 -20.88
N ALA A 1071 -15.72 -0.51 -21.03
CA ALA A 1071 -14.51 -0.54 -20.20
C ALA A 1071 -14.82 -0.29 -18.71
N LEU A 1072 -15.72 0.63 -18.40
CA LEU A 1072 -16.17 0.92 -17.04
C LEU A 1072 -16.93 -0.27 -16.43
N LEU A 1073 -17.86 -0.87 -17.17
CA LEU A 1073 -18.62 -2.04 -16.73
C LEU A 1073 -17.70 -3.25 -16.54
N GLN A 1074 -16.72 -3.45 -17.43
CA GLN A 1074 -15.74 -4.52 -17.28
C GLN A 1074 -14.85 -4.30 -16.05
N TYR A 1075 -14.47 -3.05 -15.76
CA TYR A 1075 -13.74 -2.69 -14.54
C TYR A 1075 -14.59 -2.92 -13.28
N LEU A 1076 -15.86 -2.50 -13.28
CA LEU A 1076 -16.79 -2.69 -12.17
C LEU A 1076 -17.14 -4.17 -11.94
N TYR A 1077 -17.16 -5.00 -12.98
CA TYR A 1077 -17.43 -6.45 -12.89
C TYR A 1077 -16.22 -7.27 -12.43
N MET A 1078 -15.00 -6.74 -12.59
CA MET A 1078 -13.75 -7.35 -12.14
C MET A 1078 -13.37 -6.97 -10.70
N ARG A 1079 -14.11 -6.02 -10.09
CA ARG A 1079 -13.97 -5.57 -8.71
C ARG A 1079 -14.87 -6.40 -7.81
#